data_AF-A0A852SUP4-F1
#
_entry.id   AF-A0A852SUP4-F1
#
_cell.length_a   1.000
_cell.length_b   1.000
_cell.length_c   1.000
_cell.angle_alpha   90.00
_cell.angle_beta   90.00
_cell.angle_gamma   90.00
#
_symmetry.space_group_name_H-M   'P 1'
#
loop_
_entity.id
_entity.type
_entity.pdbx_description
1 polymer ?
#
loop_
_entity_poly.entity_id
_entity_poly.type
_entity_poly.pdbx_seq_one_letter_code
_entity_poly.pdbx_strand_id
1 'polypeptide(L)'
;MSGATMTRTTTRRGLVAAVLSLILVVAGLTAAGAEPASAAAPVLTRSAPQALVTATAADFDPGNIISDENFFNGSAMSAGAIQNFLNSQVSSCRSGYTCLKDYRQTTWSRSADAMCNAYAGAPNETSATIIYKVGQACNVSQSVLIVLLQKEQSLITDSWPSQSQYTSATGFACPDTAPCDAEFSGFYNQVYKAAWQYKRYTNPAGTSAFFTWFPVGKYSAVRYHPNAACGSSPVLIKNKATAGLYYYTPYQPNAVAMSNLYGGQTDGCSSYGNRNFWRLYTDWFGDPRTGSNPHGAFDKALGVIGGVQVTGWAVDPNTADPTSIWVAIDGASSSYRADYQLDWLPVLYPTLGAKHGFSQVIGASPGTHTVCVSKANGVDLGCKSVTVPRDDRAAASLDVAQGVAGGIRISGWSVDKKSGAQTYLWVNVDGKGSAYKVDKRLSWTPNLYPNVGNLHGFDVTVPAAPGIREICVYGVQSLLIACKTVTVQPFETGKVESVTGVVGGIEVAGWSLDQRTKVSTYVWVDVDGAGRAVAANLPSNSAAAAFPALGKNHGYKTTIPAKPGSHRLCVTGTAGNTSYGCQQVTVPNNEVGNFDSVTAVMGKISVSGWSLDRTSSATTYVWAFIDGKSAGAIKADKPLGWIPVLYPKSGPNHGFAATFSASAGAHEVCLTGTKENVSYGCKTVTVPTSGAASLDGVTAGDRSVTVTGWSVDRLSKATTYVWVSIDGVGKPYKADKPLPWIDAYFPGVGANHGFAIDIPAGAGPREVCVTATFDNQNLGCRTVDVQSPGAANVDAVTGVAGGVRVQGWAVNRETTESTYLWVDVQGVGGFPVAADKPLAWIDSYFPGVGPNHGVDSVVKAPSGSRKVCVTATFDNRSLGCTTVTVP
;
A
#
# COMPACT_ATOMS: atom_id res chain seq x y z
N MET A 1 1.71 -32.28 -72.22
CA MET A 1 2.54 -33.36 -72.79
C MET A 1 3.34 -34.00 -71.67
N SER A 2 3.58 -35.31 -71.74
CA SER A 2 4.14 -36.18 -70.67
C SER A 2 5.57 -35.81 -70.24
N GLY A 3 6.07 -36.17 -69.05
CA GLY A 3 5.45 -36.81 -67.88
C GLY A 3 6.49 -37.32 -66.84
N ALA A 4 6.03 -37.58 -65.60
CA ALA A 4 6.58 -38.47 -64.54
C ALA A 4 8.05 -38.37 -64.01
N THR A 5 8.49 -38.86 -62.84
CA THR A 5 7.94 -39.06 -61.45
C THR A 5 9.09 -39.57 -60.53
N MET A 6 9.21 -39.11 -59.25
CA MET A 6 9.92 -39.77 -58.10
C MET A 6 11.47 -40.01 -58.13
N THR A 7 12.26 -40.14 -57.04
CA THR A 7 12.17 -39.68 -55.61
C THR A 7 13.56 -39.66 -54.91
N ARG A 8 13.71 -38.77 -53.90
CA ARG A 8 14.49 -38.85 -52.63
C ARG A 8 15.72 -39.79 -52.49
N THR A 9 16.83 -39.23 -51.98
CA THR A 9 17.17 -39.33 -50.53
C THR A 9 18.19 -38.28 -50.04
N THR A 10 18.11 -37.96 -48.74
CA THR A 10 18.83 -36.94 -47.94
C THR A 10 20.11 -37.52 -47.30
N THR A 11 21.15 -36.79 -46.84
CA THR A 11 21.55 -35.35 -46.87
C THR A 11 23.08 -35.26 -46.69
N ARG A 12 23.72 -34.17 -47.17
CA ARG A 12 25.18 -33.91 -47.08
C ARG A 12 25.59 -33.30 -45.71
N ARG A 13 26.79 -33.62 -45.16
CA ARG A 13 28.10 -32.89 -45.23
C ARG A 13 27.99 -31.36 -45.07
N GLY A 14 28.83 -30.64 -44.31
CA GLY A 14 30.09 -30.96 -43.61
C GLY A 14 31.29 -30.13 -44.14
N LEU A 15 32.47 -30.22 -43.48
CA LEU A 15 33.82 -29.79 -43.97
C LEU A 15 34.07 -28.25 -43.98
N VAL A 16 35.29 -27.65 -44.00
CA VAL A 16 36.74 -28.05 -44.01
C VAL A 16 37.60 -26.79 -43.62
N ALA A 17 38.91 -26.78 -43.30
CA ALA A 17 39.80 -27.58 -42.42
C ALA A 17 41.25 -26.99 -42.41
N ALA A 18 42.07 -27.32 -41.41
CA ALA A 18 43.57 -27.20 -41.36
C ALA A 18 44.18 -25.78 -41.21
N VAL A 19 45.43 -25.55 -40.74
CA VAL A 19 46.69 -26.35 -40.69
C VAL A 19 47.48 -26.14 -39.37
N LEU A 20 48.37 -27.08 -38.99
CA LEU A 20 49.27 -27.02 -37.81
C LEU A 20 50.55 -26.18 -38.00
N SER A 21 51.13 -25.70 -36.89
CA SER A 21 52.59 -25.72 -36.62
C SER A 21 52.88 -25.63 -35.11
N LEU A 22 53.97 -26.26 -34.66
CA LEU A 22 54.33 -26.48 -33.25
C LEU A 22 55.80 -26.10 -33.00
N ILE A 23 56.11 -25.30 -31.97
CA ILE A 23 57.47 -25.16 -31.41
C ILE A 23 57.39 -25.10 -29.87
N LEU A 24 58.23 -25.88 -29.20
CA LEU A 24 58.56 -25.78 -27.77
C LEU A 24 59.92 -25.09 -27.60
N VAL A 25 60.05 -24.12 -26.68
CA VAL A 25 61.32 -23.80 -26.00
C VAL A 25 61.04 -23.43 -24.52
N VAL A 26 61.97 -23.81 -23.65
CA VAL A 26 61.96 -23.64 -22.19
C VAL A 26 62.67 -22.35 -21.76
N ALA A 27 62.16 -21.65 -20.75
CA ALA A 27 62.91 -21.01 -19.64
C ALA A 27 62.02 -19.98 -18.92
N GLY A 28 62.12 -19.87 -17.60
CA GLY A 28 61.49 -18.80 -16.83
C GLY A 28 62.49 -17.74 -16.42
N LEU A 29 62.02 -16.52 -16.13
CA LEU A 29 62.55 -15.68 -15.07
C LEU A 29 61.56 -14.55 -14.71
N THR A 30 61.66 -14.14 -13.45
CA THR A 30 61.10 -12.95 -12.78
C THR A 30 60.81 -11.71 -13.64
N ALA A 31 59.65 -11.06 -13.40
CA ALA A 31 59.58 -9.65 -12.98
C ALA A 31 58.12 -9.24 -12.65
N ALA A 32 57.95 -8.24 -11.79
CA ALA A 32 56.65 -7.67 -11.46
C ALA A 32 56.05 -6.87 -12.63
N GLY A 33 54.80 -7.13 -12.96
CA GLY A 33 53.97 -6.27 -13.81
C GLY A 33 52.69 -5.94 -13.05
N ALA A 34 52.53 -4.67 -12.67
CA ALA A 34 51.27 -4.20 -12.10
C ALA A 34 50.26 -3.97 -13.23
N GLU A 35 49.13 -4.68 -13.19
CA GLU A 35 47.98 -4.39 -14.05
C GLU A 35 46.93 -3.54 -13.30
N PRO A 36 46.17 -2.70 -14.02
CA PRO A 36 45.42 -1.61 -13.41
C PRO A 36 44.13 -2.07 -12.73
N ALA A 37 43.74 -1.35 -11.68
CA ALA A 37 42.46 -1.53 -11.03
C ALA A 37 41.30 -1.18 -11.98
N SER A 38 40.69 -2.20 -12.58
CA SER A 38 39.40 -2.07 -13.25
C SER A 38 38.34 -1.71 -12.22
N ALA A 39 37.83 -0.48 -12.27
CA ALA A 39 36.78 -0.01 -11.38
C ALA A 39 35.48 -0.79 -11.63
N ALA A 40 35.22 -1.79 -10.80
CA ALA A 40 33.92 -2.45 -10.74
C ALA A 40 32.87 -1.42 -10.27
N ALA A 41 31.84 -1.20 -11.09
CA ALA A 41 30.69 -0.39 -10.68
C ALA A 41 30.07 -0.97 -9.39
N PRO A 42 29.57 -0.12 -8.47
CA PRO A 42 29.01 -0.60 -7.21
C PRO A 42 27.79 -1.47 -7.48
N VAL A 43 27.93 -2.78 -7.26
CA VAL A 43 26.80 -3.69 -7.20
C VAL A 43 25.93 -3.25 -6.02
N LEU A 44 24.72 -2.77 -6.29
CA LEU A 44 23.73 -2.46 -5.28
C LEU A 44 23.31 -3.76 -4.58
N THR A 45 24.04 -4.14 -3.53
CA THR A 45 23.71 -5.27 -2.67
C THR A 45 22.40 -4.98 -1.95
N ARG A 46 21.32 -5.55 -2.47
CA ARG A 46 19.99 -5.48 -1.85
C ARG A 46 20.06 -6.08 -0.45
N SER A 47 19.81 -5.25 0.56
CA SER A 47 19.90 -5.61 1.97
C SER A 47 19.10 -6.87 2.30
N ALA A 48 19.72 -7.80 3.03
CA ALA A 48 18.99 -8.88 3.67
C ALA A 48 18.05 -8.33 4.77
N PRO A 49 16.90 -8.97 5.06
CA PRO A 49 16.00 -8.53 6.12
C PRO A 49 16.68 -8.55 7.50
N GLN A 50 16.40 -7.54 8.31
CA GLN A 50 16.88 -7.44 9.69
C GLN A 50 16.32 -8.61 10.54
N ALA A 51 17.17 -9.17 11.41
CA ALA A 51 16.66 -9.97 12.52
C ALA A 51 16.11 -9.01 13.59
N LEU A 52 14.81 -9.06 13.84
CA LEU A 52 14.14 -8.22 14.84
C LEU A 52 14.58 -8.63 16.24
N VAL A 53 15.14 -7.68 17.01
CA VAL A 53 15.07 -7.75 18.47
C VAL A 53 13.61 -7.49 18.82
N THR A 54 12.86 -8.50 19.26
CA THR A 54 11.45 -8.31 19.61
C THR A 54 11.32 -8.12 21.12
N ALA A 55 10.78 -6.99 21.56
CA ALA A 55 10.48 -6.76 22.96
C ALA A 55 9.58 -7.88 23.55
N THR A 56 9.87 -8.37 24.76
CA THR A 56 9.04 -9.38 25.46
C THR A 56 8.39 -8.79 26.71
N ALA A 57 7.10 -9.09 26.95
CA ALA A 57 6.32 -8.39 27.98
C ALA A 57 6.87 -8.59 29.41
N ALA A 58 7.64 -9.64 29.65
CA ALA A 58 8.30 -9.91 30.93
C ALA A 58 9.47 -8.94 31.23
N ASP A 59 10.05 -8.33 30.21
CA ASP A 59 11.21 -7.44 30.35
C ASP A 59 10.82 -5.99 30.70
N PHE A 60 9.54 -5.63 30.63
CA PHE A 60 9.06 -4.28 30.95
C PHE A 60 9.09 -4.01 32.46
N ASP A 61 9.94 -3.08 32.88
CA ASP A 61 10.01 -2.57 34.25
C ASP A 61 9.37 -1.16 34.31
N PRO A 62 8.18 -0.99 34.90
CA PRO A 62 7.54 0.33 34.99
C PRO A 62 8.37 1.31 35.84
N GLY A 63 9.25 0.81 36.72
CA GLY A 63 10.15 1.64 37.53
C GLY A 63 11.46 2.02 36.84
N ASN A 64 11.82 1.35 35.75
CA ASN A 64 13.04 1.59 34.96
C ASN A 64 12.75 1.29 33.48
N ILE A 65 11.96 2.17 32.87
CA ILE A 65 11.52 2.04 31.48
C ILE A 65 12.71 2.21 30.52
N ILE A 66 13.68 3.04 30.92
CA ILE A 66 14.92 3.37 30.22
C ILE A 66 15.90 3.95 31.24
N SER A 67 17.20 3.72 31.06
CA SER A 67 18.25 4.24 31.93
C SER A 67 18.49 5.74 31.73
N ASP A 68 18.99 6.44 32.76
CA ASP A 68 19.38 7.85 32.62
C ASP A 68 20.50 8.00 31.58
N GLU A 69 21.40 7.01 31.54
CA GLU A 69 22.52 6.91 30.62
C GLU A 69 22.06 6.83 29.16
N ASN A 70 21.06 5.99 28.83
CA ASN A 70 20.55 5.89 27.46
C ASN A 70 19.63 7.03 27.08
N PHE A 71 18.91 7.62 28.04
CA PHE A 71 17.99 8.72 27.77
C PHE A 71 18.71 10.06 27.57
N PHE A 72 19.71 10.34 28.39
CA PHE A 72 20.47 11.59 28.39
C PHE A 72 21.87 11.43 27.76
N ASN A 73 22.03 10.52 26.80
CA ASN A 73 23.20 10.43 25.91
C ASN A 73 22.98 11.28 24.65
N GLY A 74 23.33 12.57 24.72
CA GLY A 74 23.24 13.49 23.57
C GLY A 74 24.10 13.11 22.36
N SER A 75 24.97 12.10 22.46
CA SER A 75 25.79 11.56 21.36
C SER A 75 25.40 10.14 20.94
N ALA A 76 24.17 9.69 21.22
CA ALA A 76 23.70 8.34 20.92
C ALA A 76 23.74 7.98 19.42
N MET A 77 23.49 8.94 18.53
CA MET A 77 23.59 8.73 17.08
C MET A 77 24.17 9.96 16.37
N SER A 78 25.00 9.73 15.34
CA SER A 78 25.42 10.79 14.40
C SER A 78 24.32 11.12 13.39
N ALA A 79 24.35 12.32 12.79
CA ALA A 79 23.40 12.70 11.75
C ALA A 79 23.33 11.70 10.58
N GLY A 80 24.47 11.10 10.20
CA GLY A 80 24.51 10.05 9.17
C GLY A 80 23.85 8.74 9.61
N ALA A 81 24.05 8.31 10.86
CA ALA A 81 23.39 7.14 11.40
C ALA A 81 21.86 7.32 11.48
N ILE A 82 21.39 8.52 11.86
CA ILE A 82 19.96 8.87 11.87
C ILE A 82 19.39 8.85 10.45
N GLN A 83 20.09 9.46 9.48
CA GLN A 83 19.64 9.48 8.09
C GLN A 83 19.53 8.05 7.52
N ASN A 84 20.50 7.19 7.81
CA ASN A 84 20.47 5.77 7.40
C ASN A 84 19.32 5.01 8.08
N PHE A 85 19.07 5.26 9.36
CA PHE A 85 17.92 4.71 10.08
C PHE A 85 16.60 5.14 9.42
N LEU A 86 16.38 6.44 9.19
CA LEU A 86 15.16 6.95 8.53
C LEU A 86 14.96 6.36 7.12
N ASN A 87 16.05 6.21 6.34
CA ASN A 87 16.02 5.53 5.04
C ASN A 87 15.64 4.04 5.13
N SER A 88 15.94 3.37 6.25
CA SER A 88 15.56 1.97 6.48
C SER A 88 14.08 1.77 6.81
N GLN A 89 13.44 2.77 7.43
CA GLN A 89 12.05 2.68 7.88
C GLN A 89 11.04 2.97 6.76
N VAL A 90 11.40 3.83 5.79
CA VAL A 90 10.56 4.13 4.62
C VAL A 90 11.41 4.07 3.35
N SER A 91 11.26 3.00 2.57
CA SER A 91 12.04 2.80 1.32
C SER A 91 11.61 3.73 0.19
N SER A 92 10.31 4.07 0.10
CA SER A 92 9.73 4.97 -0.91
C SER A 92 8.63 5.82 -0.31
N CYS A 93 8.65 7.12 -0.57
CA CYS A 93 7.56 8.01 -0.18
C CYS A 93 6.42 7.95 -1.21
N ARG A 94 5.17 8.13 -0.76
CA ARG A 94 4.01 8.23 -1.65
C ARG A 94 4.10 9.52 -2.47
N SER A 95 3.83 9.41 -3.77
CA SER A 95 3.80 10.57 -4.67
C SER A 95 2.91 11.70 -4.13
N GLY A 96 3.44 12.92 -4.11
CA GLY A 96 2.79 14.11 -3.55
C GLY A 96 3.07 14.40 -2.06
N TYR A 97 3.78 13.51 -1.36
CA TYR A 97 4.16 13.67 0.04
C TYR A 97 5.68 13.75 0.22
N THR A 98 6.12 14.42 1.28
CA THR A 98 7.53 14.45 1.71
C THR A 98 7.65 13.66 3.00
N CYS A 99 8.35 12.52 2.94
CA CYS A 99 8.55 11.65 4.11
C CYS A 99 9.67 12.18 4.99
N LEU A 100 9.68 11.79 6.28
CA LEU A 100 10.62 12.36 7.25
C LEU A 100 12.07 12.23 6.81
N LYS A 101 12.45 11.11 6.17
CA LYS A 101 13.80 10.89 5.62
C LYS A 101 14.25 11.94 4.58
N ASP A 102 13.30 12.51 3.83
CA ASP A 102 13.55 13.50 2.77
C ASP A 102 13.24 14.94 3.24
N TYR A 103 12.60 15.08 4.40
CA TYR A 103 12.16 16.35 4.95
C TYR A 103 13.32 17.29 5.29
N ARG A 104 13.14 18.58 4.95
CA ARG A 104 14.11 19.65 5.20
C ARG A 104 13.43 20.88 5.76
N GLN A 105 14.13 21.58 6.64
CA GLN A 105 13.67 22.85 7.22
C GLN A 105 14.85 23.80 7.42
N THR A 106 14.66 25.09 7.13
CA THR A 106 15.56 26.14 7.59
C THR A 106 15.33 26.40 9.07
N THR A 107 16.37 26.22 9.87
CA THR A 107 16.35 26.42 11.33
C THR A 107 17.01 27.73 11.71
N TRP A 108 16.69 28.23 12.92
CA TRP A 108 17.30 29.43 13.48
C TRP A 108 18.08 29.10 14.76
N SER A 109 19.09 29.91 15.04
CA SER A 109 19.93 29.72 16.23
C SER A 109 19.16 30.01 17.52
N ARG A 110 19.52 29.31 18.59
CA ARG A 110 19.00 29.49 19.95
C ARG A 110 20.17 29.66 20.92
N SER A 111 20.09 30.61 21.83
CA SER A 111 21.05 30.76 22.93
C SER A 111 20.95 29.58 23.91
N ALA A 112 22.03 29.31 24.64
CA ALA A 112 22.00 28.34 25.73
C ALA A 112 21.09 28.81 26.88
N ASP A 113 20.51 27.87 27.61
CA ASP A 113 19.81 28.06 28.88
C ASP A 113 20.10 26.91 29.86
N ALA A 114 19.38 26.84 30.98
CA ALA A 114 19.58 25.80 32.01
C ALA A 114 19.17 24.38 31.58
N MET A 115 18.52 24.22 30.42
CA MET A 115 18.05 22.94 29.88
C MET A 115 18.91 22.48 28.70
N CYS A 116 19.28 23.39 27.80
CA CYS A 116 20.02 23.09 26.57
C CYS A 116 21.15 24.09 26.29
N ASN A 117 22.25 23.58 25.73
CA ASN A 117 23.30 24.37 25.10
C ASN A 117 22.77 25.10 23.85
N ALA A 118 23.56 26.05 23.33
CA ALA A 118 23.18 26.82 22.16
C ALA A 118 23.02 25.93 20.90
N TYR A 119 21.95 26.18 20.13
CA TYR A 119 21.72 25.56 18.83
C TYR A 119 22.18 26.52 17.74
N ALA A 120 23.01 26.05 16.80
CA ALA A 120 23.41 26.81 15.61
C ALA A 120 22.48 26.48 14.43
N GLY A 121 21.64 27.43 14.03
CA GLY A 121 20.72 27.29 12.90
C GLY A 121 21.41 27.27 11.54
N ALA A 122 20.75 26.67 10.55
CA ALA A 122 21.22 26.64 9.16
C ALA A 122 20.06 26.53 8.16
N PRO A 123 20.24 26.97 6.90
CA PRO A 123 19.25 26.75 5.85
C PRO A 123 19.16 25.28 5.44
N ASN A 124 17.95 24.81 5.12
CA ASN A 124 17.67 23.50 4.50
C ASN A 124 18.27 22.27 5.21
N GLU A 125 18.34 22.29 6.55
CA GLU A 125 18.78 21.14 7.34
C GLU A 125 17.85 19.94 7.11
N THR A 126 18.41 18.72 6.99
CA THR A 126 17.59 17.51 7.00
C THR A 126 17.01 17.27 8.39
N SER A 127 15.87 16.59 8.45
CA SER A 127 15.30 16.05 9.70
C SER A 127 16.35 15.34 10.57
N ALA A 128 17.22 14.53 9.95
CA ALA A 128 18.31 13.84 10.62
C ALA A 128 19.33 14.79 11.28
N THR A 129 19.71 15.87 10.59
CA THR A 129 20.61 16.91 11.16
C THR A 129 19.94 17.66 12.30
N ILE A 130 18.64 17.95 12.19
CA ILE A 130 17.86 18.61 13.25
C ILE A 130 17.79 17.73 14.50
N ILE A 131 17.42 16.44 14.36
CA ILE A 131 17.39 15.48 15.47
C ILE A 131 18.78 15.36 16.12
N TYR A 132 19.83 15.25 15.31
CA TYR A 132 21.23 15.20 15.79
C TYR A 132 21.58 16.43 16.63
N LYS A 133 21.42 17.63 16.07
CA LYS A 133 21.79 18.89 16.73
C LYS A 133 20.94 19.17 17.98
N VAL A 134 19.64 18.84 17.97
CA VAL A 134 18.78 18.98 19.17
C VAL A 134 19.26 18.05 20.28
N GLY A 135 19.53 16.78 19.97
CA GLY A 135 20.01 15.82 20.97
C GLY A 135 21.34 16.20 21.59
N GLN A 136 22.27 16.72 20.77
CA GLN A 136 23.53 17.32 21.22
C GLN A 136 23.31 18.56 22.10
N ALA A 137 22.47 19.50 21.66
CA ALA A 137 22.22 20.75 22.38
C ALA A 137 21.61 20.49 23.76
N CYS A 138 20.55 19.68 23.85
CA CYS A 138 19.84 19.42 25.10
C CYS A 138 20.43 18.27 25.93
N ASN A 139 21.43 17.55 25.43
CA ASN A 139 21.89 16.27 25.99
C ASN A 139 20.73 15.28 26.24
N VAL A 140 20.01 14.96 25.16
CA VAL A 140 18.94 13.96 25.08
C VAL A 140 19.22 13.05 23.87
N SER A 141 19.03 11.75 24.02
CA SER A 141 19.38 10.76 23.00
C SER A 141 18.58 10.91 21.70
N GLN A 142 19.28 10.87 20.58
CA GLN A 142 18.66 10.88 19.25
C GLN A 142 17.73 9.67 19.06
N SER A 143 18.08 8.50 19.61
CA SER A 143 17.22 7.31 19.63
C SER A 143 15.91 7.57 20.40
N VAL A 144 15.98 8.29 21.52
CA VAL A 144 14.78 8.71 22.27
C VAL A 144 13.92 9.68 21.47
N LEU A 145 14.51 10.66 20.80
CA LEU A 145 13.77 11.61 19.95
C LEU A 145 13.10 10.90 18.76
N ILE A 146 13.76 9.91 18.16
CA ILE A 146 13.20 9.06 17.09
C ILE A 146 12.01 8.25 17.60
N VAL A 147 12.13 7.59 18.76
CA VAL A 147 11.03 6.84 19.39
C VAL A 147 9.85 7.76 19.70
N LEU A 148 10.11 8.98 20.17
CA LEU A 148 9.06 9.97 20.45
C LEU A 148 8.30 10.38 19.18
N LEU A 149 9.01 10.74 18.11
CA LEU A 149 8.40 11.08 16.81
C LEU A 149 7.48 9.96 16.28
N GLN A 150 7.83 8.69 16.53
CA GLN A 150 6.97 7.56 16.20
C GLN A 150 5.79 7.40 17.16
N LYS A 151 6.03 7.46 18.46
CA LYS A 151 5.01 7.30 19.51
C LYS A 151 3.88 8.33 19.36
N GLU A 152 4.23 9.57 19.03
CA GLU A 152 3.30 10.70 19.08
C GLU A 152 2.62 10.98 17.73
N GLN A 153 3.29 10.75 16.59
CA GLN A 153 2.76 11.09 15.26
C GLN A 153 2.95 9.99 14.20
N SER A 154 3.46 8.81 14.57
CA SER A 154 3.85 7.71 13.64
C SER A 154 4.82 8.14 12.53
N LEU A 155 5.53 9.26 12.73
CA LEU A 155 6.19 10.02 11.67
C LEU A 155 7.48 9.35 11.12
N ILE A 156 8.05 8.39 11.84
CA ILE A 156 9.25 7.66 11.40
C ILE A 156 8.91 6.67 10.28
N THR A 157 7.76 6.00 10.37
CA THR A 157 7.35 4.93 9.44
C THR A 157 6.30 5.38 8.41
N ASP A 158 5.82 6.62 8.48
CA ASP A 158 4.77 7.10 7.59
C ASP A 158 5.30 7.36 6.17
N SER A 159 4.59 6.81 5.18
CA SER A 159 4.89 6.98 3.75
C SER A 159 4.11 8.12 3.10
N TRP A 160 3.17 8.76 3.82
CA TRP A 160 2.33 9.86 3.33
C TRP A 160 2.09 10.97 4.38
N PRO A 161 3.09 11.37 5.20
CA PRO A 161 2.84 12.22 6.36
C PRO A 161 2.24 13.58 5.97
N SER A 162 1.20 13.95 6.71
CA SER A 162 0.47 15.20 6.59
C SER A 162 1.28 16.40 7.12
N GLN A 163 0.91 17.60 6.69
CA GLN A 163 1.51 18.83 7.22
C GLN A 163 1.30 18.97 8.74
N SER A 164 0.18 18.51 9.28
CA SER A 164 -0.09 18.56 10.73
C SER A 164 0.86 17.67 11.54
N GLN A 165 1.29 16.52 11.01
CA GLN A 165 2.30 15.69 11.67
C GLN A 165 3.66 16.40 11.77
N TYR A 166 4.00 17.29 10.82
CA TYR A 166 5.21 18.13 10.95
C TYR A 166 5.00 19.33 11.88
N THR A 167 3.81 19.93 11.88
CA THR A 167 3.41 21.01 12.79
C THR A 167 3.47 20.58 14.25
N SER A 168 3.08 19.34 14.55
CA SER A 168 2.87 18.80 15.90
C SER A 168 3.70 17.53 16.17
N ALA A 169 4.91 17.45 15.59
CA ALA A 169 5.72 16.24 15.47
C ALA A 169 5.96 15.42 16.74
N THR A 170 5.95 16.05 17.92
CA THR A 170 6.10 15.37 19.22
C THR A 170 4.87 15.53 20.11
N GLY A 171 3.81 16.24 19.68
CA GLY A 171 2.68 16.60 20.54
C GLY A 171 3.03 17.61 21.65
N PHE A 172 4.21 18.24 21.61
CA PHE A 172 4.58 19.23 22.62
C PHE A 172 3.65 20.46 22.53
N ALA A 173 3.05 20.83 23.67
CA ALA A 173 2.05 21.89 23.78
C ALA A 173 0.81 21.72 22.85
N CYS A 174 0.44 20.46 22.58
CA CYS A 174 -0.79 20.06 21.89
C CYS A 174 -1.73 19.33 22.86
N PRO A 175 -2.57 20.03 23.65
CA PRO A 175 -3.55 19.38 24.51
C PRO A 175 -4.70 18.76 23.70
N ASP A 176 -5.19 17.57 24.08
CA ASP A 176 -6.26 16.87 23.37
C ASP A 176 -7.59 17.65 23.24
N THR A 177 -7.75 18.73 24.02
CA THR A 177 -8.98 19.54 24.13
C THR A 177 -8.85 20.96 23.56
N ALA A 178 -7.71 21.36 23.01
CA ALA A 178 -7.52 22.69 22.40
C ALA A 178 -6.49 22.65 21.25
N PRO A 179 -6.45 23.66 20.35
CA PRO A 179 -5.41 23.74 19.33
C PRO A 179 -4.00 23.76 19.94
N CYS A 180 -3.04 23.17 19.22
CA CYS A 180 -1.62 23.29 19.57
C CYS A 180 -1.20 24.77 19.64
N ASP A 181 -0.37 25.11 20.61
CA ASP A 181 0.20 26.44 20.73
C ASP A 181 1.07 26.78 19.49
N ALA A 182 0.71 27.87 18.83
CA ALA A 182 1.36 28.33 17.60
C ALA A 182 2.84 28.69 17.81
N GLU A 183 3.27 29.08 19.02
CA GLU A 183 4.68 29.38 19.33
C GLU A 183 5.59 28.15 19.16
N PHE A 184 5.06 26.95 19.41
CA PHE A 184 5.81 25.69 19.37
C PHE A 184 5.54 24.86 18.10
N SER A 185 4.85 25.45 17.13
CA SER A 185 4.55 24.86 15.82
C SER A 185 5.80 24.57 14.98
N GLY A 186 5.80 23.44 14.28
CA GLY A 186 6.78 23.05 13.27
C GLY A 186 7.87 22.10 13.78
N PHE A 187 8.40 21.27 12.86
CA PHE A 187 9.23 20.11 13.20
C PHE A 187 10.43 20.45 14.10
N TYR A 188 11.23 21.47 13.73
CA TYR A 188 12.35 21.95 14.56
C TYR A 188 11.91 22.37 15.98
N ASN A 189 10.81 23.12 16.10
CA ASN A 189 10.31 23.57 17.40
C ASN A 189 9.85 22.40 18.27
N GLN A 190 9.06 21.48 17.70
CA GLN A 190 8.53 20.31 18.38
C GLN A 190 9.66 19.41 18.90
N VAL A 191 10.66 19.11 18.08
CA VAL A 191 11.81 18.28 18.48
C VAL A 191 12.66 18.99 19.54
N TYR A 192 12.97 20.29 19.35
CA TYR A 192 13.75 21.08 20.33
C TYR A 192 13.03 21.18 21.68
N LYS A 193 11.74 21.55 21.69
CA LYS A 193 10.98 21.77 22.92
C LYS A 193 10.67 20.47 23.66
N ALA A 194 10.47 19.35 22.97
CA ALA A 194 10.38 18.05 23.62
C ALA A 194 11.68 17.69 24.36
N ALA A 195 12.85 17.83 23.70
CA ALA A 195 14.14 17.59 24.33
C ALA A 195 14.37 18.51 25.55
N TRP A 196 14.12 19.81 25.37
CA TRP A 196 14.17 20.82 26.44
C TRP A 196 13.25 20.47 27.62
N GLN A 197 12.05 19.97 27.36
CA GLN A 197 11.07 19.63 28.39
C GLN A 197 11.51 18.42 29.22
N TYR A 198 12.10 17.40 28.59
CA TYR A 198 12.70 16.28 29.33
C TYR A 198 13.84 16.71 30.24
N LYS A 199 14.65 17.69 29.81
CA LYS A 199 15.66 18.31 30.69
C LYS A 199 15.01 19.10 31.82
N ARG A 200 13.96 19.86 31.53
CA ARG A 200 13.20 20.63 32.54
C ARG A 200 12.59 19.74 33.62
N TYR A 201 12.12 18.53 33.27
CA TYR A 201 11.60 17.54 34.22
C TYR A 201 12.65 17.06 35.24
N THR A 202 13.95 17.13 34.92
CA THR A 202 15.01 16.76 35.88
C THR A 202 15.25 17.81 36.97
N ASN A 203 14.53 18.95 36.94
CA ASN A 203 14.73 20.15 37.77
C ASN A 203 16.21 20.57 37.83
N PRO A 204 16.82 20.98 36.70
CA PRO A 204 18.22 21.37 36.65
C PRO A 204 18.48 22.60 37.53
N ALA A 205 19.72 22.74 38.01
CA ALA A 205 20.14 23.86 38.84
C ALA A 205 19.85 25.20 38.14
N GLY A 206 19.39 26.20 38.91
CA GLY A 206 18.91 27.47 38.37
C GLY A 206 17.43 27.47 37.92
N THR A 207 16.70 26.36 38.09
CA THR A 207 15.24 26.30 37.85
C THR A 207 14.45 25.95 39.12
N SER A 208 13.14 26.19 39.11
CA SER A 208 12.27 25.80 40.23
C SER A 208 12.07 24.29 40.31
N ALA A 209 12.05 23.74 41.54
CA ALA A 209 11.78 22.32 41.81
C ALA A 209 10.27 22.00 41.67
N PHE A 210 9.72 22.18 40.48
CA PHE A 210 8.30 22.04 40.18
C PHE A 210 7.89 20.57 39.99
N PHE A 211 8.67 19.81 39.21
CA PHE A 211 8.37 18.42 38.86
C PHE A 211 8.75 17.49 40.00
N THR A 212 7.83 17.25 40.93
CA THR A 212 8.09 16.53 42.20
C THR A 212 7.18 15.33 42.47
N TRP A 213 6.16 15.10 41.62
CA TRP A 213 5.10 14.10 41.85
C TRP A 213 5.48 12.65 41.48
N PHE A 214 6.59 12.46 40.75
CA PHE A 214 7.25 11.17 40.52
C PHE A 214 8.69 11.20 41.06
N PRO A 215 8.89 11.21 42.40
CA PRO A 215 10.19 11.33 43.02
C PRO A 215 11.04 10.07 42.83
N VAL A 216 12.26 10.25 42.30
CA VAL A 216 13.25 9.19 42.12
C VAL A 216 13.63 8.56 43.47
N GLY A 217 13.79 7.24 43.50
CA GLY A 217 14.08 6.44 44.68
C GLY A 217 12.88 6.15 45.58
N LYS A 218 11.66 6.53 45.17
CA LYS A 218 10.43 6.34 45.95
C LYS A 218 9.31 5.70 45.12
N TYR A 219 8.32 5.14 45.82
CA TYR A 219 7.10 4.63 45.21
C TYR A 219 6.11 5.76 44.92
N SER A 220 5.57 5.80 43.70
CA SER A 220 4.41 6.61 43.33
C SER A 220 3.25 5.69 42.92
N ALA A 221 2.02 6.05 43.29
CA ALA A 221 0.81 5.37 42.82
C ALA A 221 0.48 5.82 41.39
N VAL A 222 1.06 5.16 40.38
CA VAL A 222 0.87 5.53 38.98
C VAL A 222 -0.47 4.98 38.48
N ARG A 223 -1.30 5.83 37.88
CA ARG A 223 -2.61 5.43 37.35
C ARG A 223 -2.47 4.58 36.09
N TYR A 224 -3.46 3.69 35.86
CA TYR A 224 -3.54 2.94 34.61
C TYR A 224 -4.20 3.73 33.47
N HIS A 225 -5.00 4.75 33.78
CA HIS A 225 -5.81 5.52 32.82
C HIS A 225 -6.16 6.92 33.38
N PRO A 226 -6.53 7.93 32.55
CA PRO A 226 -7.09 9.19 33.03
C PRO A 226 -8.34 9.02 33.91
N ASN A 227 -9.18 8.02 33.60
CA ASN A 227 -10.32 7.66 34.44
C ASN A 227 -9.82 7.08 35.78
N ALA A 228 -10.04 7.80 36.87
CA ALA A 228 -9.63 7.39 38.21
C ALA A 228 -10.24 6.05 38.66
N ALA A 229 -11.41 5.65 38.13
CA ALA A 229 -12.04 4.36 38.43
C ALA A 229 -11.21 3.15 37.95
N CYS A 230 -10.30 3.35 37.00
CA CYS A 230 -9.36 2.32 36.53
C CYS A 230 -8.22 2.02 37.53
N GLY A 231 -8.11 2.81 38.61
CA GLY A 231 -7.14 2.57 39.67
C GLY A 231 -5.68 2.89 39.32
N SER A 232 -4.79 2.41 40.17
CA SER A 232 -3.35 2.64 40.12
C SER A 232 -2.61 1.49 40.81
N SER A 233 -1.29 1.42 40.67
CA SER A 233 -0.44 0.55 41.49
C SER A 233 0.87 1.27 41.86
N PRO A 234 1.53 0.86 42.96
CA PRO A 234 2.78 1.49 43.41
C PRO A 234 3.95 1.09 42.49
N VAL A 235 4.58 2.09 41.87
CA VAL A 235 5.77 1.94 41.02
C VAL A 235 6.94 2.63 41.69
N LEU A 236 8.05 1.90 41.91
CA LEU A 236 9.31 2.46 42.40
C LEU A 236 10.02 3.18 41.24
N ILE A 237 10.04 4.51 41.24
CA ILE A 237 10.67 5.31 40.19
C ILE A 237 12.20 5.26 40.40
N LYS A 238 12.93 4.50 39.57
CA LYS A 238 14.37 4.22 39.82
C LYS A 238 15.32 5.29 39.28
N ASN A 239 14.92 6.08 38.27
CA ASN A 239 15.78 7.08 37.63
C ASN A 239 14.99 8.30 37.07
N LYS A 240 15.70 9.33 36.62
CA LYS A 240 15.11 10.61 36.16
C LYS A 240 14.44 10.50 34.79
N ALA A 241 14.94 9.64 33.91
CA ALA A 241 14.39 9.37 32.58
C ALA A 241 13.01 8.74 32.66
N THR A 242 12.85 7.71 33.51
CA THR A 242 11.56 7.08 33.81
C THR A 242 10.60 8.07 34.47
N ALA A 243 11.07 8.90 35.41
CA ALA A 243 10.26 10.00 35.94
C ALA A 243 9.79 10.97 34.83
N GLY A 244 10.70 11.36 33.93
CA GLY A 244 10.43 12.20 32.77
C GLY A 244 9.36 11.62 31.84
N LEU A 245 9.40 10.32 31.57
CA LEU A 245 8.39 9.62 30.78
C LEU A 245 7.00 9.64 31.44
N TYR A 246 6.93 9.55 32.77
CA TYR A 246 5.67 9.73 33.50
C TYR A 246 5.21 11.19 33.60
N TYR A 247 6.11 12.18 33.62
CA TYR A 247 5.69 13.58 33.48
C TYR A 247 5.16 13.91 32.08
N TYR A 248 5.63 13.21 31.05
CA TYR A 248 5.17 13.37 29.67
C TYR A 248 3.87 12.58 29.39
N THR A 249 3.81 11.33 29.86
CA THR A 249 2.67 10.41 29.70
C THR A 249 2.34 9.77 31.06
N PRO A 250 1.42 10.33 31.86
CA PRO A 250 1.28 10.02 33.29
C PRO A 250 0.52 8.71 33.62
N TYR A 251 0.65 7.70 32.76
CA TYR A 251 -0.03 6.41 32.90
C TYR A 251 0.91 5.23 32.67
N GLN A 252 0.77 4.18 33.47
CA GLN A 252 1.42 2.89 33.25
C GLN A 252 0.46 1.92 32.53
N PRO A 253 0.96 0.95 31.76
CA PRO A 253 0.11 -0.06 31.14
C PRO A 253 -0.50 -0.99 32.21
N ASN A 254 -1.74 -1.44 31.98
CA ASN A 254 -2.37 -2.49 32.78
C ASN A 254 -2.10 -3.88 32.16
N ALA A 255 -2.58 -4.95 32.81
CA ALA A 255 -2.38 -6.32 32.34
C ALA A 255 -2.94 -6.56 30.91
N VAL A 256 -4.03 -5.89 30.54
CA VAL A 256 -4.65 -6.01 29.20
C VAL A 256 -3.76 -5.37 28.14
N ALA A 257 -3.26 -4.15 28.37
CA ALA A 257 -2.29 -3.49 27.49
C ALA A 257 -0.97 -4.29 27.33
N MET A 258 -0.58 -5.05 28.36
CA MET A 258 0.62 -5.90 28.34
C MET A 258 0.40 -7.29 27.73
N SER A 259 -0.85 -7.74 27.55
CA SER A 259 -1.18 -9.09 27.06
C SER A 259 -0.71 -9.39 25.62
N ASN A 260 -0.53 -8.35 24.81
CA ASN A 260 0.07 -8.39 23.48
C ASN A 260 0.76 -7.06 23.25
N LEU A 261 2.09 -7.03 23.09
CA LEU A 261 2.85 -5.78 22.93
C LEU A 261 2.62 -5.07 21.58
N TYR A 262 2.15 -5.78 20.56
CA TYR A 262 1.95 -5.25 19.21
C TYR A 262 0.47 -5.04 18.86
N GLY A 263 -0.44 -5.32 19.80
CA GLY A 263 -1.87 -5.08 19.67
C GLY A 263 -2.35 -3.79 20.34
N GLY A 264 -3.66 -3.54 20.23
CA GLY A 264 -4.37 -2.42 20.85
C GLY A 264 -5.59 -2.87 21.65
N GLN A 265 -5.51 -4.01 22.35
CA GLN A 265 -6.59 -4.53 23.17
C GLN A 265 -6.85 -3.64 24.39
N THR A 266 -8.08 -3.14 24.52
CA THR A 266 -8.50 -2.29 25.62
C THR A 266 -9.67 -2.89 26.38
N ASP A 267 -9.64 -2.70 27.69
CA ASP A 267 -10.70 -2.95 28.68
C ASP A 267 -11.41 -1.65 29.10
N GLY A 268 -11.14 -0.52 28.41
CA GLY A 268 -11.55 0.83 28.84
C GLY A 268 -10.63 1.47 29.88
N CYS A 269 -9.60 0.75 30.33
CA CYS A 269 -8.63 1.17 31.34
C CYS A 269 -7.16 1.00 30.89
N SER A 270 -6.95 0.66 29.62
CA SER A 270 -5.64 0.33 29.04
C SER A 270 -4.93 1.58 28.49
N SER A 271 -3.74 1.90 29.00
CA SER A 271 -2.87 2.96 28.47
C SER A 271 -1.60 2.41 27.82
N TYR A 272 -1.22 2.95 26.67
CA TYR A 272 -0.12 2.41 25.86
C TYR A 272 1.15 3.26 25.81
N GLY A 273 1.13 4.52 26.24
CA GLY A 273 2.22 5.48 25.96
C GLY A 273 3.61 4.98 26.37
N ASN A 274 3.80 4.68 27.65
CA ASN A 274 5.09 4.24 28.20
C ASN A 274 5.49 2.82 27.75
N ARG A 275 4.53 1.91 27.56
CA ARG A 275 4.71 0.61 26.91
C ARG A 275 5.24 0.77 25.48
N ASN A 276 4.62 1.64 24.68
CA ASN A 276 4.99 1.88 23.29
C ASN A 276 6.36 2.51 23.18
N PHE A 277 6.71 3.46 24.06
CA PHE A 277 8.05 4.01 24.15
C PHE A 277 9.10 2.91 24.35
N TRP A 278 8.93 2.11 25.42
CA TRP A 278 9.87 1.04 25.75
C TRP A 278 9.97 -0.03 24.64
N ARG A 279 8.82 -0.44 24.08
CA ARG A 279 8.77 -1.41 22.97
C ARG A 279 9.51 -0.87 21.74
N LEU A 280 9.18 0.33 21.27
CA LEU A 280 9.81 0.94 20.10
C LEU A 280 11.31 1.15 20.30
N TYR A 281 11.74 1.54 21.50
CA TYR A 281 13.17 1.64 21.81
C TYR A 281 13.84 0.27 21.75
N THR A 282 13.24 -0.74 22.37
CA THR A 282 13.76 -2.12 22.40
C THR A 282 13.87 -2.70 20.99
N ASP A 283 12.82 -2.54 20.17
CA ASP A 283 12.74 -3.08 18.81
C ASP A 283 13.74 -2.43 17.83
N TRP A 284 14.13 -1.18 18.09
CA TRP A 284 15.00 -0.40 17.20
C TRP A 284 16.45 -0.26 17.69
N PHE A 285 16.68 -0.30 19.00
CA PHE A 285 17.95 0.09 19.62
C PHE A 285 18.43 -0.86 20.73
N GLY A 286 17.68 -1.93 21.06
CA GLY A 286 18.04 -2.90 22.12
C GLY A 286 17.59 -2.47 23.52
N ASP A 287 17.98 -3.22 24.56
CA ASP A 287 17.46 -3.01 25.93
C ASP A 287 17.72 -1.56 26.40
N PRO A 288 16.66 -0.78 26.67
CA PRO A 288 16.81 0.63 27.06
C PRO A 288 17.52 0.83 28.41
N ARG A 289 17.75 -0.21 29.21
CA ARG A 289 18.28 -0.11 30.58
C ARG A 289 19.79 -0.33 30.68
N THR A 290 20.44 -0.91 29.67
CA THR A 290 21.91 -1.11 29.67
C THR A 290 22.62 0.14 29.18
N GLY A 291 23.28 0.87 30.09
CA GLY A 291 23.85 2.19 29.82
C GLY A 291 24.99 2.25 28.79
N SER A 292 25.34 3.48 28.42
CA SER A 292 26.20 3.85 27.29
C SER A 292 27.48 3.03 27.12
N ASN A 293 27.63 2.46 25.93
CA ASN A 293 28.72 1.60 25.49
C ASN A 293 29.39 2.28 24.27
N PRO A 294 30.58 2.90 24.41
CA PRO A 294 31.39 3.35 23.28
C PRO A 294 32.27 2.20 22.79
N HIS A 295 31.60 1.16 22.32
CA HIS A 295 32.14 -0.02 21.65
C HIS A 295 32.77 -1.10 22.56
N GLY A 296 32.13 -1.42 23.68
CA GLY A 296 32.33 -2.65 24.46
C GLY A 296 31.43 -2.76 25.72
N ALA A 297 31.24 -3.96 26.25
CA ALA A 297 30.53 -4.24 27.50
C ALA A 297 31.24 -5.31 28.34
N PHE A 298 31.16 -5.18 29.67
CA PHE A 298 31.60 -6.19 30.63
C PHE A 298 30.40 -6.94 31.20
N ASP A 299 30.10 -8.10 30.63
CA ASP A 299 28.85 -8.81 30.89
C ASP A 299 28.87 -9.55 32.24
N LYS A 300 29.88 -10.40 32.50
CA LYS A 300 29.95 -11.22 33.72
C LYS A 300 31.38 -11.33 34.27
N ALA A 301 31.46 -11.41 35.60
CA ALA A 301 32.62 -11.88 36.35
C ALA A 301 32.16 -13.04 37.24
N LEU A 302 32.81 -14.20 37.15
CA LEU A 302 32.45 -15.41 37.91
C LEU A 302 33.68 -15.96 38.61
N GLY A 303 33.57 -16.29 39.89
CA GLY A 303 34.60 -17.03 40.61
C GLY A 303 34.58 -18.49 40.15
N VAL A 304 35.71 -18.96 39.64
CA VAL A 304 35.89 -20.33 39.12
C VAL A 304 37.09 -20.99 39.80
N ILE A 305 37.23 -22.30 39.65
CA ILE A 305 38.47 -22.99 40.06
C ILE A 305 39.67 -22.33 39.35
N GLY A 306 40.65 -21.88 40.12
CA GLY A 306 41.88 -21.26 39.62
C GLY A 306 41.82 -19.75 39.39
N GLY A 307 40.67 -19.08 39.54
CA GLY A 307 40.61 -17.61 39.49
C GLY A 307 39.24 -17.03 39.09
N VAL A 308 39.26 -15.98 38.28
CA VAL A 308 38.05 -15.28 37.82
C VAL A 308 37.84 -15.49 36.33
N GLN A 309 36.66 -15.98 35.95
CA GLN A 309 36.21 -15.93 34.57
C GLN A 309 35.57 -14.57 34.26
N VAL A 310 36.04 -13.90 33.21
CA VAL A 310 35.48 -12.66 32.69
C VAL A 310 34.91 -12.87 31.30
N THR A 311 33.71 -12.33 31.05
CA THR A 311 33.05 -12.36 29.73
C THR A 311 32.49 -11.00 29.35
N GLY A 312 32.48 -10.72 28.05
CA GLY A 312 31.98 -9.48 27.49
C GLY A 312 32.32 -9.34 26.01
N TRP A 313 32.30 -8.11 25.51
CA TRP A 313 32.70 -7.79 24.14
C TRP A 313 33.31 -6.40 24.02
N ALA A 314 34.11 -6.18 22.98
CA ALA A 314 34.68 -4.88 22.65
C ALA A 314 34.97 -4.81 21.13
N VAL A 315 34.49 -3.76 20.48
CA VAL A 315 34.79 -3.44 19.06
C VAL A 315 35.61 -2.17 18.98
N ASP A 316 36.33 -1.97 17.88
CA ASP A 316 36.79 -0.66 17.44
C ASP A 316 36.05 -0.33 16.14
N PRO A 317 35.23 0.74 16.07
CA PRO A 317 34.45 1.03 14.87
C PRO A 317 35.32 1.38 13.66
N ASN A 318 36.62 1.65 13.87
CA ASN A 318 37.55 2.06 12.82
C ASN A 318 38.32 0.88 12.20
N THR A 319 38.22 -0.35 12.76
CA THR A 319 38.90 -1.53 12.21
C THR A 319 38.11 -2.82 12.42
N ALA A 320 38.13 -3.71 11.42
CA ALA A 320 37.56 -5.05 11.53
C ALA A 320 38.41 -6.00 12.39
N ASP A 321 39.64 -5.60 12.76
CA ASP A 321 40.49 -6.40 13.65
C ASP A 321 39.94 -6.44 15.08
N PRO A 322 39.94 -7.62 15.75
CA PRO A 322 39.59 -7.73 17.15
C PRO A 322 40.48 -6.83 18.03
N THR A 323 39.85 -5.94 18.80
CA THR A 323 40.55 -5.01 19.71
C THR A 323 41.10 -5.72 20.95
N SER A 324 42.00 -5.05 21.67
CA SER A 324 42.50 -5.53 22.96
C SER A 324 41.73 -4.91 24.13
N ILE A 325 41.58 -5.69 25.19
CA ILE A 325 41.06 -5.26 26.49
C ILE A 325 42.18 -5.35 27.54
N TRP A 326 41.99 -4.62 28.63
CA TRP A 326 42.73 -4.72 29.87
C TRP A 326 41.78 -5.23 30.95
N VAL A 327 42.22 -6.19 31.74
CA VAL A 327 41.47 -6.71 32.88
C VAL A 327 42.33 -6.56 34.13
N ALA A 328 41.85 -5.77 35.09
CA ALA A 328 42.52 -5.51 36.35
C ALA A 328 41.84 -6.29 37.48
N ILE A 329 42.63 -7.02 38.26
CA ILE A 329 42.21 -7.68 39.51
C ILE A 329 42.94 -7.00 40.65
N ASP A 330 42.20 -6.36 41.57
CA ASP A 330 42.73 -5.55 42.69
C ASP A 330 43.82 -4.53 42.27
N GLY A 331 43.69 -3.97 41.07
CA GLY A 331 44.63 -3.01 40.47
C GLY A 331 45.76 -3.63 39.64
N ALA A 332 46.01 -4.94 39.73
CA ALA A 332 46.98 -5.62 38.86
C ALA A 332 46.33 -5.95 37.50
N SER A 333 46.85 -5.36 36.41
CA SER A 333 46.23 -5.42 35.08
C SER A 333 46.96 -6.36 34.10
N SER A 334 46.20 -7.06 33.26
CA SER A 334 46.68 -7.92 32.17
C SER A 334 45.88 -7.69 30.90
N SER A 335 46.50 -7.78 29.72
CA SER A 335 45.83 -7.55 28.44
C SER A 335 45.44 -8.84 27.74
N TYR A 336 44.27 -8.83 27.10
CA TYR A 336 43.71 -9.94 26.33
C TYR A 336 43.10 -9.42 25.02
N ARG A 337 43.03 -10.26 23.99
CA ARG A 337 42.33 -9.94 22.75
C ARG A 337 40.85 -10.29 22.87
N ALA A 338 39.98 -9.43 22.32
CA ALA A 338 38.55 -9.68 22.21
C ALA A 338 38.23 -10.43 20.91
N ASP A 339 38.85 -11.58 20.64
CA ASP A 339 38.69 -12.33 19.38
C ASP A 339 37.68 -13.49 19.43
N TYR A 340 36.91 -13.60 20.52
CA TYR A 340 35.82 -14.58 20.64
C TYR A 340 34.71 -14.29 19.63
N GLN A 341 34.18 -15.34 19.01
CA GLN A 341 33.15 -15.20 17.99
C GLN A 341 31.78 -14.93 18.60
N LEU A 342 31.14 -13.87 18.12
CA LEU A 342 29.80 -13.43 18.48
C LEU A 342 28.95 -13.33 17.22
N ASP A 343 28.14 -14.35 16.95
CA ASP A 343 27.39 -14.46 15.69
C ASP A 343 26.34 -13.34 15.51
N TRP A 344 25.93 -12.68 16.60
CA TRP A 344 25.06 -11.49 16.57
C TRP A 344 25.79 -10.21 16.18
N LEU A 345 27.11 -10.15 16.32
CA LEU A 345 27.87 -8.89 16.23
C LEU A 345 27.97 -8.34 14.79
N PRO A 346 28.14 -9.15 13.73
CA PRO A 346 28.02 -8.68 12.34
C PRO A 346 26.62 -8.15 11.98
N VAL A 347 25.58 -8.46 12.76
CA VAL A 347 24.23 -7.93 12.52
C VAL A 347 24.14 -6.45 12.93
N LEU A 348 24.85 -6.07 14.00
CA LEU A 348 24.91 -4.69 14.50
C LEU A 348 26.08 -3.89 13.92
N TYR A 349 27.19 -4.56 13.59
CA TYR A 349 28.41 -3.96 13.04
C TYR A 349 28.88 -4.70 11.78
N PRO A 350 28.20 -4.54 10.63
CA PRO A 350 28.41 -5.39 9.44
C PRO A 350 29.81 -5.38 8.84
N THR A 351 30.57 -4.32 9.04
CA THR A 351 31.92 -4.15 8.52
C THR A 351 33.01 -4.73 9.42
N LEU A 352 32.70 -5.14 10.65
CA LEU A 352 33.71 -5.52 11.65
C LEU A 352 33.95 -7.04 11.76
N GLY A 353 33.08 -7.87 11.18
CA GLY A 353 33.13 -9.32 11.34
C GLY A 353 32.73 -9.78 12.76
N ALA A 354 32.83 -11.09 13.02
CA ALA A 354 32.22 -11.69 14.21
C ALA A 354 33.13 -11.78 15.45
N LYS A 355 34.43 -11.51 15.32
CA LYS A 355 35.43 -11.76 16.37
C LYS A 355 35.69 -10.53 17.22
N HIS A 356 34.76 -10.23 18.13
CA HIS A 356 34.83 -9.04 19.01
C HIS A 356 34.38 -9.32 20.45
N GLY A 357 34.24 -10.60 20.84
CA GLY A 357 33.92 -11.01 22.21
C GLY A 357 35.16 -11.36 23.04
N PHE A 358 35.02 -11.44 24.36
CA PHE A 358 36.03 -12.05 25.23
C PHE A 358 35.42 -13.03 26.23
N SER A 359 36.13 -14.12 26.51
CA SER A 359 35.74 -15.13 27.50
C SER A 359 36.99 -15.81 28.07
N GLN A 360 37.62 -15.18 29.05
CA GLN A 360 38.91 -15.57 29.61
C GLN A 360 38.79 -16.00 31.08
N VAL A 361 39.64 -16.93 31.52
CA VAL A 361 39.85 -17.25 32.94
C VAL A 361 41.20 -16.68 33.35
N ILE A 362 41.19 -15.81 34.36
CA ILE A 362 42.35 -15.06 34.83
C ILE A 362 42.71 -15.58 36.22
N GLY A 363 43.98 -15.94 36.41
CA GLY A 363 44.48 -16.48 37.67
C GLY A 363 44.29 -15.50 38.83
N ALA A 364 43.65 -15.97 39.90
CA ALA A 364 43.47 -15.21 41.14
C ALA A 364 43.45 -16.16 42.34
N SER A 365 43.89 -15.67 43.50
CA SER A 365 43.84 -16.42 44.76
C SER A 365 42.39 -16.66 45.23
N PRO A 366 42.13 -17.62 46.11
CA PRO A 366 40.85 -17.68 46.82
C PRO A 366 40.60 -16.43 47.67
N GLY A 367 39.43 -15.82 47.55
CA GLY A 367 39.09 -14.58 48.23
C GLY A 367 38.11 -13.72 47.44
N THR A 368 37.71 -12.59 48.00
CA THR A 368 36.91 -11.58 47.29
C THR A 368 37.83 -10.56 46.63
N HIS A 369 37.66 -10.38 45.34
CA HIS A 369 38.47 -9.53 44.47
C HIS A 369 37.59 -8.48 43.78
N THR A 370 38.17 -7.35 43.42
CA THR A 370 37.56 -6.35 42.53
C THR A 370 38.14 -6.51 41.14
N VAL A 371 37.27 -6.75 40.15
CA VAL A 371 37.67 -7.00 38.76
C VAL A 371 37.08 -5.92 37.86
N CYS A 372 37.95 -5.17 37.19
CA CYS A 372 37.59 -4.12 36.24
C CYS A 372 38.04 -4.49 34.83
N VAL A 373 37.27 -4.11 33.82
CA VAL A 373 37.63 -4.31 32.41
C VAL A 373 37.60 -2.96 31.69
N SER A 374 38.63 -2.68 30.90
CA SER A 374 38.67 -1.51 30.02
C SER A 374 39.19 -1.89 28.63
N LYS A 375 38.95 -1.04 27.63
CA LYS A 375 39.48 -1.20 26.27
C LYS A 375 40.93 -0.68 26.20
N ALA A 376 41.67 -1.11 25.18
CA ALA A 376 43.04 -0.64 24.92
C ALA A 376 43.18 0.90 24.81
N ASN A 377 42.12 1.61 24.40
CA ASN A 377 42.09 3.07 24.32
C ASN A 377 41.70 3.78 25.64
N GLY A 378 41.66 3.06 26.76
CA GLY A 378 41.37 3.61 28.09
C GLY A 378 39.88 3.78 28.43
N VAL A 379 38.96 3.40 27.54
CA VAL A 379 37.52 3.39 27.82
C VAL A 379 37.21 2.30 28.86
N ASP A 380 36.69 2.70 30.01
CA ASP A 380 36.21 1.78 31.04
C ASP A 380 34.93 1.04 30.58
N LEU A 381 34.91 -0.28 30.78
CA LEU A 381 33.73 -1.14 30.56
C LEU A 381 33.07 -1.55 31.90
N GLY A 382 33.67 -1.15 33.03
CA GLY A 382 33.12 -1.24 34.38
C GLY A 382 33.86 -2.22 35.29
N CYS A 383 33.46 -2.22 36.57
CA CYS A 383 34.01 -3.08 37.62
C CYS A 383 32.93 -3.96 38.28
N LYS A 384 33.31 -5.16 38.74
CA LYS A 384 32.46 -6.08 39.49
C LYS A 384 33.27 -6.71 40.63
N SER A 385 32.64 -6.90 41.79
CA SER A 385 33.24 -7.68 42.88
C SER A 385 32.88 -9.16 42.72
N VAL A 386 33.84 -10.05 42.96
CA VAL A 386 33.72 -11.49 42.72
C VAL A 386 34.47 -12.27 43.78
N THR A 387 33.91 -13.39 44.24
CA THR A 387 34.57 -14.29 45.20
C THR A 387 35.08 -15.53 44.49
N VAL A 388 36.40 -15.69 44.42
CA VAL A 388 37.08 -16.88 43.92
C VAL A 388 36.95 -17.98 44.97
N PRO A 389 36.41 -19.17 44.63
CA PRO A 389 36.19 -20.24 45.60
C PRO A 389 37.50 -20.82 46.15
N ARG A 390 37.43 -21.33 47.38
CA ARG A 390 38.59 -21.91 48.06
C ARG A 390 38.88 -23.33 47.58
N ASP A 391 40.02 -23.49 46.91
CA ASP A 391 40.58 -24.78 46.52
C ASP A 391 41.49 -25.34 47.62
N ASP A 392 41.01 -26.32 48.38
CA ASP A 392 41.84 -27.21 49.20
C ASP A 392 41.81 -28.68 48.72
N ARG A 393 40.99 -28.99 47.71
CA ARG A 393 40.61 -30.37 47.35
C ARG A 393 40.30 -30.61 45.87
N ALA A 394 40.14 -29.58 45.03
CA ALA A 394 39.64 -29.76 43.67
C ALA A 394 40.46 -28.98 42.65
N ALA A 395 40.77 -29.60 41.51
CA ALA A 395 41.35 -28.93 40.35
C ALA A 395 40.63 -29.37 39.08
N ALA A 396 40.44 -28.46 38.12
CA ALA A 396 39.74 -28.76 36.88
C ALA A 396 40.05 -27.74 35.77
N SER A 397 39.76 -28.13 34.53
CA SER A 397 39.77 -27.26 33.35
C SER A 397 38.64 -27.65 32.39
N LEU A 398 38.11 -26.66 31.67
CA LEU A 398 37.23 -26.84 30.52
C LEU A 398 37.99 -26.40 29.26
N ASP A 399 38.58 -27.36 28.56
CA ASP A 399 39.50 -27.11 27.45
C ASP A 399 38.75 -26.80 26.14
N VAL A 400 37.59 -27.43 25.92
CA VAL A 400 36.71 -27.21 24.77
C VAL A 400 35.26 -27.07 25.22
N ALA A 401 34.55 -26.11 24.63
CA ALA A 401 33.09 -26.08 24.57
C ALA A 401 32.68 -25.58 23.18
N GLN A 402 32.08 -26.43 22.35
CA GLN A 402 31.77 -26.16 20.95
C GLN A 402 30.36 -26.65 20.60
N GLY A 403 29.55 -25.80 19.97
CA GLY A 403 28.26 -26.21 19.40
C GLY A 403 28.45 -27.15 18.21
N VAL A 404 27.73 -28.27 18.22
CA VAL A 404 27.73 -29.32 17.18
C VAL A 404 26.30 -29.69 16.81
N ALA A 405 26.10 -30.44 15.73
CA ALA A 405 24.76 -30.89 15.34
C ALA A 405 24.12 -31.74 16.46
N GLY A 406 23.05 -31.22 17.08
CA GLY A 406 22.31 -31.88 18.16
C GLY A 406 22.82 -31.62 19.58
N GLY A 407 23.84 -30.77 19.79
CA GLY A 407 24.30 -30.47 21.15
C GLY A 407 25.57 -29.63 21.25
N ILE A 408 26.24 -29.73 22.40
CA ILE A 408 27.48 -29.04 22.73
C ILE A 408 28.53 -30.10 23.06
N ARG A 409 29.61 -30.17 22.29
CA ARG A 409 30.78 -30.98 22.65
C ARG A 409 31.60 -30.23 23.70
N ILE A 410 31.86 -30.87 24.83
CA ILE A 410 32.79 -30.39 25.86
C ILE A 410 33.92 -31.39 26.07
N SER A 411 35.13 -30.90 26.31
CA SER A 411 36.25 -31.71 26.78
C SER A 411 37.11 -30.96 27.79
N GLY A 412 37.81 -31.69 28.65
CA GLY A 412 38.61 -31.11 29.73
C GLY A 412 39.00 -32.14 30.78
N TRP A 413 39.23 -31.69 32.01
CA TRP A 413 39.59 -32.55 33.14
C TRP A 413 39.05 -32.06 34.48
N SER A 414 38.83 -32.97 35.44
CA SER A 414 38.37 -32.65 36.80
C SER A 414 38.85 -33.69 37.81
N VAL A 415 39.47 -33.23 38.91
CA VAL A 415 40.28 -34.02 39.85
C VAL A 415 39.90 -33.69 41.30
N ASP A 416 39.71 -34.71 42.14
CA ASP A 416 39.75 -34.59 43.62
C ASP A 416 41.19 -34.88 44.09
N LYS A 417 41.86 -33.87 44.62
CA LYS A 417 43.26 -33.96 45.08
C LYS A 417 43.47 -34.92 46.25
N LYS A 418 42.40 -35.35 46.93
CA LYS A 418 42.41 -36.26 48.09
C LYS A 418 41.79 -37.62 47.78
N SER A 419 41.43 -37.91 46.52
CA SER A 419 40.79 -39.19 46.13
C SER A 419 41.17 -39.64 44.73
N GLY A 420 41.61 -40.89 44.59
CA GLY A 420 41.84 -41.53 43.28
C GLY A 420 40.58 -42.06 42.59
N ALA A 421 39.39 -41.84 43.17
CA ALA A 421 38.12 -42.28 42.58
C ALA A 421 37.72 -41.45 41.36
N GLN A 422 37.00 -42.07 40.42
CA GLN A 422 36.42 -41.37 39.27
C GLN A 422 35.38 -40.35 39.73
N THR A 423 35.37 -39.19 39.10
CA THR A 423 34.48 -38.07 39.45
C THR A 423 33.35 -37.92 38.43
N TYR A 424 32.40 -37.01 38.71
CA TYR A 424 31.35 -36.61 37.79
C TYR A 424 31.37 -35.09 37.66
N LEU A 425 31.10 -34.61 36.45
CA LEU A 425 30.71 -33.24 36.20
C LEU A 425 29.21 -33.09 36.43
N TRP A 426 28.81 -31.94 36.94
CA TRP A 426 27.45 -31.43 36.74
C TRP A 426 27.50 -30.41 35.62
N VAL A 427 26.79 -30.66 34.52
CA VAL A 427 26.75 -29.79 33.35
C VAL A 427 25.36 -29.19 33.25
N ASN A 428 25.28 -27.87 33.25
CA ASN A 428 24.05 -27.10 33.15
C ASN A 428 23.98 -26.41 31.78
N VAL A 429 22.92 -26.65 31.02
CA VAL A 429 22.61 -25.92 29.78
C VAL A 429 21.30 -25.15 29.96
N ASP A 430 21.35 -23.82 29.84
CA ASP A 430 20.21 -22.91 30.00
C ASP A 430 19.35 -23.17 31.27
N GLY A 431 20.00 -23.49 32.40
CA GLY A 431 19.36 -23.81 33.67
C GLY A 431 19.07 -25.31 33.91
N LYS A 432 19.22 -26.17 32.90
CA LYS A 432 18.95 -27.61 33.00
C LYS A 432 20.24 -28.40 33.24
N GLY A 433 20.38 -28.94 34.45
CA GLY A 433 21.52 -29.74 34.87
C GLY A 433 21.46 -31.22 34.46
N SER A 434 22.61 -31.84 34.21
CA SER A 434 22.78 -33.27 33.98
C SER A 434 24.19 -33.72 34.38
N ALA A 435 24.32 -34.94 34.90
CA ALA A 435 25.60 -35.49 35.34
C ALA A 435 26.33 -36.20 34.20
N TYR A 436 27.64 -35.96 34.05
CA TYR A 436 28.51 -36.62 33.07
C TYR A 436 29.72 -37.22 33.75
N LYS A 437 30.09 -38.45 33.37
CA LYS A 437 31.20 -39.16 34.00
C LYS A 437 32.55 -38.62 33.53
N VAL A 438 33.49 -38.49 34.46
CA VAL A 438 34.90 -38.19 34.17
C VAL A 438 35.68 -39.50 34.21
N ASP A 439 36.06 -40.02 33.03
CA ASP A 439 36.71 -41.32 32.90
C ASP A 439 37.74 -41.44 31.77
N LYS A 440 38.04 -40.35 31.03
CA LYS A 440 39.08 -40.37 30.00
C LYS A 440 40.47 -40.39 30.65
N ARG A 441 41.39 -41.11 29.99
CA ARG A 441 42.75 -41.31 30.50
C ARG A 441 43.65 -40.09 30.23
N LEU A 442 44.27 -39.57 31.29
CA LEU A 442 45.28 -38.51 31.27
C LEU A 442 46.59 -39.05 31.83
N SER A 443 47.67 -39.01 31.05
CA SER A 443 48.97 -39.57 31.47
C SER A 443 49.70 -38.73 32.52
N TRP A 444 49.38 -37.43 32.61
CA TRP A 444 50.10 -36.47 33.45
C TRP A 444 49.54 -36.33 34.87
N THR A 445 48.27 -36.70 35.12
CA THR A 445 47.62 -36.48 36.42
C THR A 445 48.31 -37.18 37.61
N PRO A 446 48.87 -38.40 37.51
CA PRO A 446 49.57 -39.02 38.65
C PRO A 446 50.88 -38.30 39.02
N ASN A 447 51.50 -37.58 38.07
CA ASN A 447 52.76 -36.89 38.28
C ASN A 447 52.56 -35.53 38.97
N LEU A 448 51.44 -34.85 38.68
CA LEU A 448 51.08 -33.57 39.30
C LEU A 448 50.29 -33.75 40.61
N TYR A 449 49.48 -34.80 40.69
CA TYR A 449 48.68 -35.16 41.87
C TYR A 449 48.95 -36.62 42.28
N PRO A 450 49.99 -36.85 43.10
CA PRO A 450 50.32 -38.18 43.60
C PRO A 450 49.11 -38.87 44.25
N ASN A 451 48.96 -40.17 43.98
CA ASN A 451 47.86 -41.03 44.46
C ASN A 451 46.46 -40.79 43.83
N VAL A 452 46.30 -39.86 42.88
CA VAL A 452 44.98 -39.60 42.25
C VAL A 452 44.72 -40.46 41.00
N GLY A 453 45.75 -41.03 40.37
CA GLY A 453 45.58 -41.91 39.20
C GLY A 453 45.29 -41.14 37.91
N ASN A 454 44.76 -41.84 36.88
CA ASN A 454 44.79 -41.37 35.49
C ASN A 454 43.42 -41.21 34.79
N LEU A 455 42.28 -41.47 35.43
CA LEU A 455 40.95 -41.44 34.78
C LEU A 455 40.17 -40.16 35.12
N HIS A 456 40.74 -39.00 34.80
CA HIS A 456 40.25 -37.67 35.23
C HIS A 456 39.95 -36.70 34.08
N GLY A 457 39.91 -37.19 32.83
CA GLY A 457 39.50 -36.41 31.66
C GLY A 457 38.04 -36.63 31.25
N PHE A 458 37.50 -35.74 30.41
CA PHE A 458 36.19 -35.90 29.78
C PHE A 458 36.21 -35.44 28.31
N ASP A 459 35.38 -36.05 27.48
CA ASP A 459 35.04 -35.63 26.11
C ASP A 459 33.64 -36.20 25.80
N VAL A 460 32.61 -35.34 25.80
CA VAL A 460 31.19 -35.72 25.71
C VAL A 460 30.40 -34.70 24.90
N THR A 461 29.32 -35.14 24.24
CA THR A 461 28.34 -34.24 23.60
C THR A 461 27.09 -34.14 24.47
N VAL A 462 26.82 -32.94 24.95
CA VAL A 462 25.71 -32.57 25.83
C VAL A 462 24.52 -32.18 24.95
N PRO A 463 23.36 -32.88 25.01
CA PRO A 463 22.22 -32.53 24.17
C PRO A 463 21.71 -31.10 24.44
N ALA A 464 21.52 -30.32 23.37
CA ALA A 464 21.05 -28.95 23.44
C ALA A 464 20.27 -28.57 22.17
N ALA A 465 19.29 -27.69 22.29
CA ALA A 465 18.52 -27.20 21.16
C ALA A 465 19.34 -26.21 20.30
N PRO A 466 19.07 -26.07 18.99
CA PRO A 466 19.78 -25.11 18.12
C PRO A 466 19.65 -23.64 18.56
N GLY A 467 20.70 -22.85 18.37
CA GLY A 467 20.80 -21.45 18.78
C GLY A 467 21.93 -21.19 19.78
N ILE A 468 21.99 -19.97 20.31
CA ILE A 468 22.95 -19.58 21.36
C ILE A 468 22.54 -20.24 22.69
N ARG A 469 23.49 -20.88 23.38
CA ARG A 469 23.29 -21.62 24.63
C ARG A 469 24.35 -21.27 25.65
N GLU A 470 23.97 -21.10 26.92
CA GLU A 470 24.93 -21.01 28.02
C GLU A 470 25.14 -22.41 28.61
N ILE A 471 26.40 -22.87 28.63
CA ILE A 471 26.81 -24.12 29.25
C ILE A 471 27.74 -23.84 30.44
N CYS A 472 27.29 -24.14 31.66
CA CYS A 472 28.09 -24.06 32.87
C CYS A 472 28.49 -25.45 33.35
N VAL A 473 29.78 -25.69 33.49
CA VAL A 473 30.35 -26.99 33.88
C VAL A 473 30.91 -26.87 35.30
N TYR A 474 30.42 -27.73 36.20
CA TYR A 474 30.82 -27.80 37.59
C TYR A 474 31.51 -29.14 37.86
N GLY A 475 32.58 -29.11 38.67
CA GLY A 475 33.36 -30.29 39.03
C GLY A 475 33.08 -30.78 40.46
N VAL A 476 34.11 -31.35 41.06
CA VAL A 476 34.14 -31.79 42.46
C VAL A 476 33.67 -30.66 43.40
N GLN A 477 32.88 -31.01 44.43
CA GLN A 477 32.24 -30.09 45.37
C GLN A 477 31.28 -29.04 44.75
N SER A 478 30.73 -29.31 43.56
CA SER A 478 29.88 -28.34 42.84
C SER A 478 30.60 -27.02 42.51
N LEU A 479 31.93 -27.04 42.48
CA LEU A 479 32.75 -25.88 42.14
C LEU A 479 32.66 -25.61 40.64
N LEU A 480 32.38 -24.36 40.27
CA LEU A 480 32.28 -23.95 38.88
C LEU A 480 33.66 -24.01 38.21
N ILE A 481 33.75 -24.75 37.11
CA ILE A 481 34.96 -24.86 36.29
C ILE A 481 34.97 -23.68 35.29
N ALA A 482 33.88 -23.53 34.53
CA ALA A 482 33.63 -22.38 33.65
C ALA A 482 32.18 -22.37 33.14
N CYS A 483 31.70 -21.20 32.73
CA CYS A 483 30.51 -21.04 31.87
C CYS A 483 30.93 -20.58 30.47
N LYS A 484 30.38 -21.15 29.39
CA LYS A 484 30.65 -20.73 28.01
C LYS A 484 29.36 -20.53 27.23
N THR A 485 29.35 -19.57 26.32
CA THR A 485 28.20 -19.25 25.46
C THR A 485 28.47 -19.75 24.05
N VAL A 486 27.79 -20.80 23.61
CA VAL A 486 28.09 -21.49 22.34
C VAL A 486 26.90 -21.51 21.40
N THR A 487 27.14 -21.41 20.10
CA THR A 487 26.09 -21.50 19.07
C THR A 487 25.93 -22.95 18.61
N VAL A 488 24.86 -23.60 19.07
CA VAL A 488 24.46 -24.95 18.64
C VAL A 488 23.82 -24.87 17.26
N GLN A 489 24.34 -25.63 16.30
CA GLN A 489 23.84 -25.60 14.92
C GLN A 489 22.49 -26.34 14.80
N PRO A 490 21.58 -25.90 13.91
CA PRO A 490 20.41 -26.67 13.52
C PRO A 490 20.83 -28.07 13.05
N PHE A 491 20.29 -29.11 13.68
CA PHE A 491 20.54 -30.49 13.25
C PHE A 491 19.70 -30.86 12.03
N GLU A 492 18.51 -30.28 11.89
CA GLU A 492 17.69 -30.37 10.69
C GLU A 492 18.06 -29.26 9.71
N THR A 493 18.07 -29.59 8.42
CA THR A 493 18.27 -28.62 7.34
C THR A 493 17.55 -29.09 6.08
N GLY A 494 17.17 -28.13 5.24
CA GLY A 494 16.36 -28.37 4.06
C GLY A 494 16.25 -27.13 3.20
N LYS A 495 15.69 -27.32 2.00
CA LYS A 495 15.52 -26.27 1.00
C LYS A 495 14.25 -26.52 0.20
N VAL A 496 13.49 -25.46 -0.05
CA VAL A 496 12.47 -25.44 -1.10
C VAL A 496 13.16 -25.09 -2.42
N GLU A 497 13.07 -25.97 -3.41
CA GLU A 497 13.75 -25.80 -4.70
C GLU A 497 12.82 -25.24 -5.78
N SER A 498 11.53 -25.56 -5.73
CA SER A 498 10.52 -24.98 -6.62
C SER A 498 9.14 -24.94 -5.95
N VAL A 499 8.42 -23.84 -6.14
CA VAL A 499 6.98 -23.72 -5.90
C VAL A 499 6.35 -23.20 -7.18
N THR A 500 5.33 -23.86 -7.71
CA THR A 500 4.72 -23.50 -9.00
C THR A 500 3.21 -23.69 -8.94
N GLY A 501 2.46 -22.64 -9.27
CA GLY A 501 1.01 -22.73 -9.45
C GLY A 501 0.68 -23.51 -10.71
N VAL A 502 -0.10 -24.57 -10.57
CA VAL A 502 -0.54 -25.45 -11.66
C VAL A 502 -2.06 -25.51 -11.67
N VAL A 503 -2.67 -25.98 -12.76
CA VAL A 503 -4.13 -26.08 -12.83
C VAL A 503 -4.64 -27.05 -11.75
N GLY A 504 -5.51 -26.57 -10.87
CA GLY A 504 -6.03 -27.32 -9.72
C GLY A 504 -5.11 -27.40 -8.48
N GLY A 505 -3.97 -26.69 -8.42
CA GLY A 505 -3.14 -26.70 -7.22
C GLY A 505 -1.76 -26.04 -7.30
N ILE A 506 -0.90 -26.40 -6.35
CA ILE A 506 0.47 -25.90 -6.22
C ILE A 506 1.41 -27.11 -6.24
N GLU A 507 2.30 -27.20 -7.23
CA GLU A 507 3.41 -28.14 -7.20
C GLU A 507 4.56 -27.56 -6.36
N VAL A 508 5.07 -28.35 -5.41
CA VAL A 508 6.23 -28.00 -4.59
C VAL A 508 7.24 -29.13 -4.56
N ALA A 509 8.52 -28.79 -4.63
CA ALA A 509 9.63 -29.74 -4.53
C ALA A 509 10.84 -29.15 -3.78
N GLY A 510 11.65 -30.03 -3.21
CA GLY A 510 12.85 -29.66 -2.46
C GLY A 510 13.46 -30.85 -1.73
N TRP A 511 14.18 -30.60 -0.64
CA TRP A 511 14.74 -31.64 0.24
C TRP A 511 14.79 -31.23 1.71
N SER A 512 14.89 -32.21 2.60
CA SER A 512 14.88 -32.09 4.07
C SER A 512 15.59 -33.27 4.71
N LEU A 513 16.49 -33.03 5.67
CA LEU A 513 17.24 -34.08 6.37
C LEU A 513 17.61 -33.71 7.80
N ASP A 514 17.87 -34.75 8.61
CA ASP A 514 18.46 -34.63 9.94
C ASP A 514 19.93 -35.08 9.89
N GLN A 515 20.85 -34.16 10.17
CA GLN A 515 22.30 -34.40 10.07
C GLN A 515 22.83 -35.48 11.03
N ARG A 516 22.03 -35.90 12.02
CA ARG A 516 22.38 -36.93 13.01
C ARG A 516 22.12 -38.35 12.51
N THR A 517 21.38 -38.54 11.41
CA THR A 517 20.92 -39.86 10.95
C THR A 517 20.81 -39.97 9.43
N LYS A 518 20.87 -41.20 8.91
CA LYS A 518 20.64 -41.50 7.49
C LYS A 518 19.16 -41.72 7.15
N VAL A 519 18.28 -41.71 8.14
CA VAL A 519 16.83 -41.90 7.97
C VAL A 519 16.20 -40.64 7.37
N SER A 520 15.36 -40.82 6.35
CA SER A 520 14.62 -39.74 5.69
C SER A 520 13.63 -39.05 6.62
N THR A 521 13.46 -37.74 6.47
CA THR A 521 12.53 -36.93 7.31
C THR A 521 11.17 -36.73 6.63
N TYR A 522 10.31 -35.92 7.25
CA TYR A 522 9.10 -35.37 6.61
C TYR A 522 9.21 -33.84 6.58
N VAL A 523 8.43 -33.24 5.68
CA VAL A 523 8.15 -31.80 5.68
C VAL A 523 6.66 -31.57 5.86
N TRP A 524 6.33 -30.57 6.66
CA TRP A 524 4.99 -30.00 6.75
C TRP A 524 4.85 -28.93 5.66
N VAL A 525 4.01 -29.18 4.66
CA VAL A 525 3.66 -28.19 3.64
C VAL A 525 2.32 -27.58 4.02
N ASP A 526 2.34 -26.28 4.34
CA ASP A 526 1.19 -25.46 4.70
C ASP A 526 0.78 -24.59 3.52
N VAL A 527 -0.52 -24.55 3.20
CA VAL A 527 -1.09 -23.59 2.25
C VAL A 527 -2.22 -22.85 2.96
N ASP A 528 -2.03 -21.54 3.16
CA ASP A 528 -2.97 -20.65 3.87
C ASP A 528 -3.44 -21.16 5.26
N GLY A 529 -2.58 -21.85 6.01
CA GLY A 529 -2.91 -22.45 7.31
C GLY A 529 -3.51 -23.86 7.25
N ALA A 530 -3.70 -24.42 6.05
CA ALA A 530 -4.07 -25.83 5.86
C ALA A 530 -2.83 -26.64 5.47
N GLY A 531 -2.27 -27.37 6.44
CA GLY A 531 -1.04 -28.13 6.26
C GLY A 531 -1.18 -29.64 6.17
N ARG A 532 -0.21 -30.28 5.51
CA ARG A 532 -0.03 -31.75 5.49
C ARG A 532 1.43 -32.16 5.55
N ALA A 533 1.69 -33.32 6.14
CA ALA A 533 3.00 -33.96 6.08
C ALA A 533 3.26 -34.59 4.70
N VAL A 534 4.50 -34.47 4.22
CA VAL A 534 5.01 -35.03 2.96
C VAL A 534 6.34 -35.72 3.26
N ALA A 535 6.51 -36.96 2.83
CA ALA A 535 7.77 -37.69 3.04
C ALA A 535 8.90 -37.08 2.20
N ALA A 536 10.05 -36.85 2.83
CA ALA A 536 11.27 -36.41 2.17
C ALA A 536 12.18 -37.62 1.87
N ASN A 537 11.66 -38.59 1.09
CA ASN A 537 12.30 -39.88 0.83
C ASN A 537 12.73 -40.11 -0.64
N LEU A 538 12.53 -39.12 -1.52
CA LEU A 538 12.92 -39.17 -2.93
C LEU A 538 14.43 -38.85 -3.11
N PRO A 539 15.06 -39.25 -4.23
CA PRO A 539 16.43 -38.82 -4.53
C PRO A 539 16.54 -37.30 -4.75
N SER A 540 17.50 -36.65 -4.08
CA SER A 540 17.92 -35.26 -4.33
C SER A 540 19.43 -35.17 -4.51
N ASN A 541 19.86 -34.65 -5.67
CA ASN A 541 21.27 -34.40 -5.96
C ASN A 541 21.83 -33.24 -5.11
N SER A 542 21.01 -32.22 -4.85
CA SER A 542 21.38 -31.08 -4.00
C SER A 542 21.69 -31.51 -2.57
N ALA A 543 20.83 -32.36 -1.98
CA ALA A 543 21.05 -32.91 -0.64
C ALA A 543 22.33 -33.78 -0.60
N ALA A 544 22.52 -34.66 -1.59
CA ALA A 544 23.69 -35.54 -1.67
C ALA A 544 25.02 -34.77 -1.86
N ALA A 545 25.00 -33.65 -2.58
CA ALA A 545 26.18 -32.79 -2.77
C ALA A 545 26.52 -32.01 -1.50
N ALA A 546 25.51 -31.51 -0.77
CA ALA A 546 25.72 -30.76 0.47
C ALA A 546 26.06 -31.66 1.67
N PHE A 547 25.51 -32.88 1.74
CA PHE A 547 25.70 -33.81 2.86
C PHE A 547 26.03 -35.24 2.39
N PRO A 548 27.23 -35.49 1.80
CA PRO A 548 27.56 -36.78 1.18
C PRO A 548 27.44 -38.00 2.11
N ALA A 549 27.70 -37.83 3.42
CA ALA A 549 27.66 -38.90 4.41
C ALA A 549 26.24 -39.47 4.66
N LEU A 550 25.19 -38.73 4.31
CA LEU A 550 23.79 -39.04 4.65
C LEU A 550 23.01 -39.73 3.51
N GLY A 551 23.60 -39.81 2.31
CA GLY A 551 22.96 -40.37 1.12
C GLY A 551 22.01 -39.39 0.42
N LYS A 552 21.31 -39.87 -0.61
CA LYS A 552 20.50 -39.02 -1.52
C LYS A 552 18.99 -39.00 -1.26
N ASN A 553 18.46 -39.90 -0.44
CA ASN A 553 17.01 -40.13 -0.32
C ASN A 553 16.35 -39.17 0.69
N HIS A 554 16.54 -37.87 0.46
CA HIS A 554 16.11 -36.77 1.34
C HIS A 554 15.23 -35.72 0.63
N GLY A 555 14.83 -35.99 -0.62
CA GLY A 555 14.02 -35.11 -1.47
C GLY A 555 12.51 -35.31 -1.31
N TYR A 556 11.71 -34.30 -1.64
CA TYR A 556 10.24 -34.38 -1.74
C TYR A 556 9.76 -33.68 -3.01
N LYS A 557 8.65 -34.17 -3.57
CA LYS A 557 7.87 -33.49 -4.62
C LYS A 557 6.39 -33.87 -4.48
N THR A 558 5.50 -32.88 -4.50
CA THR A 558 4.06 -33.12 -4.38
C THR A 558 3.23 -31.99 -4.99
N THR A 559 1.96 -32.26 -5.30
CA THR A 559 0.98 -31.23 -5.68
C THR A 559 -0.06 -31.09 -4.56
N ILE A 560 -0.18 -29.88 -4.00
CA ILE A 560 -1.19 -29.51 -3.01
C ILE A 560 -2.43 -28.99 -3.76
N PRO A 561 -3.63 -29.57 -3.59
CA PRO A 561 -4.86 -29.00 -4.14
C PRO A 561 -5.10 -27.59 -3.59
N ALA A 562 -5.34 -26.63 -4.47
CA ALA A 562 -5.64 -25.25 -4.13
C ALA A 562 -6.62 -24.67 -5.16
N LYS A 563 -7.38 -23.65 -4.75
CA LYS A 563 -8.25 -22.90 -5.67
C LYS A 563 -7.38 -21.97 -6.53
N PRO A 564 -7.92 -21.34 -7.59
CA PRO A 564 -7.23 -20.25 -8.25
C PRO A 564 -7.14 -19.00 -7.38
N GLY A 565 -6.10 -18.20 -7.62
CA GLY A 565 -5.80 -17.00 -6.84
C GLY A 565 -4.37 -17.00 -6.27
N SER A 566 -4.06 -16.03 -5.42
CA SER A 566 -2.78 -15.97 -4.71
C SER A 566 -2.86 -16.77 -3.41
N HIS A 567 -1.90 -17.66 -3.21
CA HIS A 567 -1.81 -18.54 -2.05
C HIS A 567 -0.44 -18.39 -1.38
N ARG A 568 -0.40 -18.46 -0.04
CA ARG A 568 0.84 -18.46 0.74
C ARG A 568 1.19 -19.90 1.11
N LEU A 569 2.20 -20.46 0.44
CA LEU A 569 2.74 -21.77 0.77
C LEU A 569 3.95 -21.62 1.71
N CYS A 570 3.97 -22.35 2.82
CA CYS A 570 5.11 -22.47 3.72
C CYS A 570 5.57 -23.92 3.81
N VAL A 571 6.87 -24.15 4.00
CA VAL A 571 7.41 -25.50 4.24
C VAL A 571 8.24 -25.50 5.52
N THR A 572 7.99 -26.47 6.40
CA THR A 572 8.69 -26.65 7.68
C THR A 572 9.17 -28.10 7.79
N GLY A 573 10.45 -28.32 8.08
CA GLY A 573 10.97 -29.66 8.41
C GLY A 573 10.41 -30.17 9.74
N THR A 574 10.06 -31.44 9.83
CA THR A 574 9.39 -31.99 11.03
C THR A 574 10.36 -32.52 12.10
N ALA A 575 11.64 -32.72 11.80
CA ALA A 575 12.59 -33.31 12.73
C ALA A 575 13.09 -32.29 13.78
N GLY A 576 13.21 -31.02 13.38
CA GLY A 576 13.62 -29.89 14.22
C GLY A 576 12.64 -28.72 14.25
N ASN A 577 11.47 -28.86 13.59
CA ASN A 577 10.49 -27.78 13.37
C ASN A 577 11.09 -26.59 12.60
N THR A 578 11.98 -26.88 11.65
CA THR A 578 12.79 -25.86 10.95
C THR A 578 12.03 -25.27 9.78
N SER A 579 11.69 -23.98 9.83
CA SER A 579 11.08 -23.31 8.68
C SER A 579 12.06 -23.19 7.51
N TYR A 580 11.67 -23.68 6.34
CA TYR A 580 12.39 -23.50 5.07
C TYR A 580 11.86 -22.29 4.27
N GLY A 581 11.04 -21.47 4.91
CA GLY A 581 10.46 -20.24 4.35
C GLY A 581 9.05 -20.42 3.79
N CYS A 582 8.48 -19.27 3.39
CA CYS A 582 7.20 -19.19 2.72
C CYS A 582 7.33 -18.47 1.37
N GLN A 583 6.53 -18.86 0.39
CA GLN A 583 6.45 -18.23 -0.93
C GLN A 583 5.00 -17.90 -1.26
N GLN A 584 4.79 -16.75 -1.90
CA GLN A 584 3.53 -16.42 -2.56
C GLN A 584 3.50 -17.11 -3.92
N VAL A 585 2.41 -17.79 -4.24
CA VAL A 585 2.24 -18.52 -5.50
C VAL A 585 0.83 -18.29 -6.04
N THR A 586 0.75 -17.87 -7.30
CA THR A 586 -0.53 -17.70 -7.99
C THR A 586 -0.93 -19.00 -8.68
N VAL A 587 -2.03 -19.59 -8.25
CA VAL A 587 -2.66 -20.73 -8.91
C VAL A 587 -3.51 -20.20 -10.07
N PRO A 588 -3.30 -20.67 -11.32
CA PRO A 588 -4.04 -20.17 -12.48
C PRO A 588 -5.50 -20.63 -12.47
N ASN A 589 -6.40 -19.77 -12.99
CA ASN A 589 -7.83 -20.05 -13.15
C ASN A 589 -8.08 -21.39 -13.87
N ASN A 590 -8.97 -22.22 -13.34
CA ASN A 590 -9.39 -23.44 -14.02
C ASN A 590 -10.36 -23.11 -15.17
N GLU A 591 -11.16 -22.06 -15.01
CA GLU A 591 -12.08 -21.54 -16.02
C GLU A 591 -11.31 -20.83 -17.14
N VAL A 592 -11.61 -21.21 -18.38
CA VAL A 592 -11.08 -20.57 -19.60
C VAL A 592 -12.17 -20.52 -20.66
N GLY A 593 -12.12 -19.51 -21.53
CA GLY A 593 -13.11 -19.32 -22.58
C GLY A 593 -12.67 -18.28 -23.60
N ASN A 594 -13.49 -18.08 -24.63
CA ASN A 594 -13.29 -17.07 -25.65
C ASN A 594 -14.63 -16.47 -26.10
N PHE A 595 -14.61 -15.18 -26.42
CA PHE A 595 -15.69 -14.49 -27.11
C PHE A 595 -15.44 -14.56 -28.61
N ASP A 596 -16.07 -15.52 -29.31
CA ASP A 596 -15.78 -15.76 -30.74
C ASP A 596 -16.39 -14.66 -31.63
N SER A 597 -17.69 -14.40 -31.53
CA SER A 597 -18.38 -13.46 -32.42
C SER A 597 -19.45 -12.61 -31.73
N VAL A 598 -19.61 -11.38 -32.20
CA VAL A 598 -20.79 -10.53 -31.95
C VAL A 598 -21.34 -10.07 -33.29
N THR A 599 -22.66 -10.11 -33.43
CA THR A 599 -23.39 -9.68 -34.64
C THR A 599 -24.67 -8.99 -34.23
N ALA A 600 -25.17 -8.05 -35.04
CA ALA A 600 -26.43 -7.38 -34.78
C ALA A 600 -27.34 -7.37 -36.00
N VAL A 601 -28.64 -7.44 -35.74
CA VAL A 601 -29.73 -7.19 -36.68
C VAL A 601 -30.71 -6.23 -36.00
N MET A 602 -31.70 -5.69 -36.73
CA MET A 602 -32.66 -4.74 -36.14
C MET A 602 -33.26 -5.29 -34.83
N GLY A 603 -33.09 -4.54 -33.75
CA GLY A 603 -33.61 -4.87 -32.41
C GLY A 603 -32.89 -5.97 -31.65
N LYS A 604 -31.81 -6.59 -32.18
CA LYS A 604 -31.17 -7.77 -31.56
C LYS A 604 -29.66 -7.83 -31.75
N ILE A 605 -28.96 -8.25 -30.69
CA ILE A 605 -27.54 -8.61 -30.68
C ILE A 605 -27.42 -10.12 -30.47
N SER A 606 -26.63 -10.80 -31.28
CA SER A 606 -26.29 -12.22 -31.12
C SER A 606 -24.80 -12.40 -30.82
N VAL A 607 -24.49 -13.26 -29.86
CA VAL A 607 -23.12 -13.61 -29.44
C VAL A 607 -22.86 -15.11 -29.58
N SER A 608 -21.61 -15.48 -29.85
CA SER A 608 -21.14 -16.86 -29.75
C SER A 608 -19.74 -16.94 -29.13
N GLY A 609 -19.40 -18.11 -28.60
CA GLY A 609 -18.10 -18.36 -27.98
C GLY A 609 -18.02 -19.74 -27.35
N TRP A 610 -17.06 -19.92 -26.46
CA TRP A 610 -16.93 -21.12 -25.64
C TRP A 610 -16.39 -20.82 -24.25
N SER A 611 -16.68 -21.68 -23.28
CA SER A 611 -16.29 -21.54 -21.88
C SER A 611 -16.27 -22.92 -21.21
N LEU A 612 -15.19 -23.25 -20.48
CA LEU A 612 -14.99 -24.56 -19.85
C LEU A 612 -14.20 -24.46 -18.54
N ASP A 613 -14.31 -25.51 -17.72
CA ASP A 613 -13.42 -25.78 -16.60
C ASP A 613 -12.39 -26.86 -17.02
N ARG A 614 -11.10 -26.56 -16.91
CA ARG A 614 -10.00 -27.48 -17.29
C ARG A 614 -9.87 -28.71 -16.39
N THR A 615 -10.57 -28.72 -15.26
CA THR A 615 -10.55 -29.79 -14.25
C THR A 615 -11.82 -30.63 -14.20
N SER A 616 -12.89 -30.21 -14.88
CA SER A 616 -14.24 -30.80 -14.76
C SER A 616 -14.94 -30.93 -16.12
N SER A 617 -15.74 -31.99 -16.29
CA SER A 617 -16.57 -32.19 -17.48
C SER A 617 -17.95 -31.51 -17.41
N ALA A 618 -18.22 -30.73 -16.36
CA ALA A 618 -19.47 -30.00 -16.20
C ALA A 618 -19.52 -28.76 -17.11
N THR A 619 -20.67 -28.51 -17.73
CA THR A 619 -20.95 -27.29 -18.51
C THR A 619 -20.81 -26.05 -17.64
N THR A 620 -20.17 -25.00 -18.15
CA THR A 620 -20.05 -23.70 -17.46
C THR A 620 -21.17 -22.73 -17.85
N TYR A 621 -21.18 -21.55 -17.23
CA TYR A 621 -22.06 -20.44 -17.61
C TYR A 621 -21.22 -19.17 -17.83
N VAL A 622 -21.73 -18.26 -18.66
CA VAL A 622 -21.08 -16.99 -19.04
C VAL A 622 -22.07 -15.84 -18.81
N TRP A 623 -21.68 -14.82 -18.05
CA TRP A 623 -22.44 -13.58 -17.96
C TRP A 623 -22.20 -12.75 -19.22
N ALA A 624 -23.28 -12.29 -19.84
CA ALA A 624 -23.23 -11.27 -20.89
C ALA A 624 -23.64 -9.90 -20.33
N PHE A 625 -22.88 -8.87 -20.69
CA PHE A 625 -23.18 -7.48 -20.38
C PHE A 625 -23.31 -6.69 -21.67
N ILE A 626 -24.30 -5.79 -21.74
CA ILE A 626 -24.50 -4.82 -22.83
C ILE A 626 -24.48 -3.43 -22.19
N ASP A 627 -23.56 -2.57 -22.61
CA ASP A 627 -23.31 -1.23 -22.07
C ASP A 627 -23.18 -1.22 -20.52
N GLY A 628 -22.44 -2.21 -20.00
CA GLY A 628 -22.23 -2.42 -18.56
C GLY A 628 -23.42 -3.01 -17.79
N LYS A 629 -24.59 -3.23 -18.43
CA LYS A 629 -25.78 -3.83 -17.80
C LYS A 629 -25.84 -5.33 -18.10
N SER A 630 -26.15 -6.15 -17.09
CA SER A 630 -26.28 -7.61 -17.30
C SER A 630 -27.47 -7.92 -18.22
N ALA A 631 -27.19 -8.63 -19.31
CA ALA A 631 -28.18 -9.15 -20.25
C ALA A 631 -28.62 -10.58 -19.93
N GLY A 632 -27.93 -11.26 -19.01
CA GLY A 632 -28.25 -12.60 -18.53
C GLY A 632 -27.07 -13.58 -18.56
N ALA A 633 -27.29 -14.78 -18.01
CA ALA A 633 -26.33 -15.88 -18.06
C ALA A 633 -26.62 -16.79 -19.27
N ILE A 634 -25.58 -17.09 -20.04
CA ILE A 634 -25.59 -18.05 -21.14
C ILE A 634 -25.00 -19.37 -20.64
N LYS A 635 -25.65 -20.50 -20.91
CA LYS A 635 -25.09 -21.82 -20.62
C LYS A 635 -24.16 -22.26 -21.76
N ALA A 636 -22.95 -22.69 -21.42
CA ALA A 636 -21.99 -23.28 -22.35
C ALA A 636 -22.23 -24.80 -22.44
N ASP A 637 -23.15 -25.22 -23.31
CA ASP A 637 -23.58 -26.62 -23.46
C ASP A 637 -23.57 -27.14 -24.92
N LYS A 638 -23.11 -26.34 -25.88
CA LYS A 638 -23.05 -26.73 -27.30
C LYS A 638 -21.79 -27.57 -27.59
N PRO A 639 -21.89 -28.63 -28.40
CA PRO A 639 -20.77 -29.54 -28.66
C PRO A 639 -19.70 -28.88 -29.56
N LEU A 640 -18.44 -29.00 -29.14
CA LEU A 640 -17.24 -28.56 -29.87
C LEU A 640 -16.23 -29.71 -29.91
N GLY A 641 -16.07 -30.33 -31.08
CA GLY A 641 -15.27 -31.56 -31.25
C GLY A 641 -13.77 -31.41 -30.97
N TRP A 642 -13.24 -30.18 -30.94
CA TRP A 642 -11.82 -29.91 -30.67
C TRP A 642 -11.50 -29.81 -29.16
N ILE A 643 -12.49 -29.52 -28.30
CA ILE A 643 -12.27 -29.33 -26.85
C ILE A 643 -11.63 -30.57 -26.20
N PRO A 644 -12.10 -31.82 -26.42
CA PRO A 644 -11.50 -33.00 -25.78
C PRO A 644 -10.05 -33.29 -26.23
N VAL A 645 -9.60 -32.72 -27.34
CA VAL A 645 -8.23 -32.90 -27.85
C VAL A 645 -7.23 -32.03 -27.08
N LEU A 646 -7.62 -30.80 -26.73
CA LEU A 646 -6.79 -29.86 -25.96
C LEU A 646 -7.03 -29.93 -24.45
N TYR A 647 -8.26 -30.27 -24.03
CA TYR A 647 -8.70 -30.36 -22.63
C TYR A 647 -9.39 -31.71 -22.37
N PRO A 648 -8.63 -32.83 -22.26
CA PRO A 648 -9.19 -34.18 -22.22
C PRO A 648 -10.16 -34.46 -21.06
N LYS A 649 -10.09 -33.68 -19.97
CA LYS A 649 -10.98 -33.81 -18.80
C LYS A 649 -12.31 -33.09 -18.93
N SER A 650 -12.46 -32.19 -19.90
CA SER A 650 -13.64 -31.31 -20.01
C SER A 650 -14.76 -31.91 -20.86
N GLY A 651 -14.46 -32.79 -21.82
CA GLY A 651 -15.47 -33.29 -22.76
C GLY A 651 -15.92 -32.22 -23.79
N PRO A 652 -16.95 -32.47 -24.61
CA PRO A 652 -17.22 -31.65 -25.80
C PRO A 652 -18.18 -30.46 -25.60
N ASN A 653 -19.03 -30.47 -24.57
CA ASN A 653 -20.19 -29.56 -24.48
C ASN A 653 -19.82 -28.24 -23.77
N HIS A 654 -19.12 -27.34 -24.48
CA HIS A 654 -18.59 -26.08 -23.92
C HIS A 654 -18.73 -24.86 -24.84
N GLY A 655 -19.37 -24.99 -26.00
CA GLY A 655 -19.75 -23.85 -26.83
C GLY A 655 -21.01 -23.15 -26.33
N PHE A 656 -21.18 -21.88 -26.66
CA PHE A 656 -22.41 -21.13 -26.41
C PHE A 656 -22.80 -20.24 -27.59
N ALA A 657 -24.10 -19.99 -27.70
CA ALA A 657 -24.67 -18.97 -28.57
C ALA A 657 -25.94 -18.41 -27.91
N ALA A 658 -26.15 -17.09 -27.97
CA ALA A 658 -27.31 -16.43 -27.40
C ALA A 658 -27.68 -15.17 -28.19
N THR A 659 -28.93 -14.73 -28.07
CA THR A 659 -29.44 -13.50 -28.68
C THR A 659 -30.19 -12.68 -27.64
N PHE A 660 -29.91 -11.38 -27.59
CA PHE A 660 -30.47 -10.41 -26.67
C PHE A 660 -31.19 -9.31 -27.44
N SER A 661 -32.25 -8.73 -26.88
CA SER A 661 -32.87 -7.53 -27.43
C SER A 661 -31.99 -6.30 -27.14
N ALA A 662 -31.85 -5.42 -28.13
CA ALA A 662 -31.07 -4.19 -28.02
C ALA A 662 -31.73 -3.06 -28.82
N SER A 663 -31.55 -1.81 -28.39
CA SER A 663 -31.96 -0.62 -29.13
C SER A 663 -31.14 -0.44 -30.42
N ALA A 664 -31.53 0.49 -31.27
CA ALA A 664 -30.66 0.96 -32.35
C ALA A 664 -29.45 1.73 -31.80
N GLY A 665 -28.32 1.67 -32.52
CA GLY A 665 -27.09 2.39 -32.17
C GLY A 665 -25.89 1.49 -31.91
N ALA A 666 -24.79 2.09 -31.46
CA ALA A 666 -23.58 1.36 -31.09
C ALA A 666 -23.69 0.86 -29.64
N HIS A 667 -23.35 -0.41 -29.44
CA HIS A 667 -23.39 -1.10 -28.16
C HIS A 667 -22.04 -1.77 -27.86
N GLU A 668 -21.62 -1.75 -26.59
CA GLU A 668 -20.48 -2.54 -26.12
C GLU A 668 -20.98 -3.81 -25.44
N VAL A 669 -20.47 -4.97 -25.88
CA VAL A 669 -20.85 -6.28 -25.36
C VAL A 669 -19.63 -6.91 -24.70
N CYS A 670 -19.74 -7.28 -23.41
CA CYS A 670 -18.68 -7.95 -22.65
C CYS A 670 -19.14 -9.32 -22.17
N LEU A 671 -18.25 -10.32 -22.22
CA LEU A 671 -18.51 -11.67 -21.71
C LEU A 671 -17.56 -12.03 -20.58
N THR A 672 -18.08 -12.67 -19.52
CA THR A 672 -17.31 -13.08 -18.33
C THR A 672 -17.74 -14.46 -17.86
N GLY A 673 -16.78 -15.38 -17.66
CA GLY A 673 -17.00 -16.68 -17.04
C GLY A 673 -17.56 -16.57 -15.62
N THR A 674 -18.58 -17.36 -15.30
CA THR A 674 -19.34 -17.20 -14.04
C THR A 674 -18.66 -17.81 -12.81
N LYS A 675 -17.77 -18.77 -13.00
CA LYS A 675 -17.24 -19.57 -11.88
C LYS A 675 -16.09 -18.88 -11.17
N GLU A 676 -15.22 -18.23 -11.93
CA GLU A 676 -13.98 -17.61 -11.46
C GLU A 676 -13.86 -16.14 -11.93
N ASN A 677 -14.96 -15.56 -12.45
CA ASN A 677 -15.07 -14.17 -12.95
C ASN A 677 -14.03 -13.82 -14.02
N VAL A 678 -13.70 -14.78 -14.90
CA VAL A 678 -12.70 -14.60 -15.96
C VAL A 678 -13.31 -13.82 -17.13
N SER A 679 -12.83 -12.61 -17.39
CA SER A 679 -13.26 -11.87 -18.58
C SER A 679 -12.78 -12.55 -19.86
N TYR A 680 -13.69 -12.70 -20.83
CA TYR A 680 -13.40 -13.16 -22.20
C TYR A 680 -13.29 -11.97 -23.18
N GLY A 681 -13.20 -10.75 -22.65
CA GLY A 681 -13.10 -9.51 -23.40
C GLY A 681 -14.45 -8.89 -23.77
N CYS A 682 -14.35 -7.71 -24.40
CA CYS A 682 -15.48 -6.93 -24.89
C CYS A 682 -15.35 -6.68 -26.40
N LYS A 683 -16.47 -6.55 -27.10
CA LYS A 683 -16.56 -6.22 -28.53
C LYS A 683 -17.69 -5.24 -28.75
N THR A 684 -17.49 -4.27 -29.64
CA THR A 684 -18.53 -3.32 -30.04
C THR A 684 -19.32 -3.84 -31.24
N VAL A 685 -20.60 -3.48 -31.32
CA VAL A 685 -21.48 -3.81 -32.45
C VAL A 685 -22.51 -2.71 -32.66
N THR A 686 -22.86 -2.41 -33.91
CA THR A 686 -23.89 -1.42 -34.23
C THR A 686 -25.19 -2.13 -34.64
N VAL A 687 -26.25 -1.92 -33.86
CA VAL A 687 -27.60 -2.37 -34.17
C VAL A 687 -28.22 -1.40 -35.19
N PRO A 688 -28.66 -1.88 -36.37
CA PRO A 688 -29.30 -1.01 -37.37
C PRO A 688 -30.58 -0.37 -36.83
N THR A 689 -30.88 0.86 -37.26
CA THR A 689 -32.10 1.57 -36.89
C THR A 689 -33.34 0.81 -37.36
N SER A 690 -34.33 0.62 -36.49
CA SER A 690 -35.65 0.13 -36.91
C SER A 690 -36.50 1.22 -37.55
N GLY A 691 -36.14 2.49 -37.32
CA GLY A 691 -36.82 3.67 -37.84
C GLY A 691 -36.83 3.82 -39.36
N ALA A 692 -37.89 4.47 -39.83
CA ALA A 692 -37.90 5.26 -41.05
C ALA A 692 -38.89 6.43 -40.88
N ALA A 693 -38.53 7.62 -41.34
CA ALA A 693 -39.38 8.81 -41.25
C ALA A 693 -39.08 9.80 -42.39
N SER A 694 -40.07 10.65 -42.70
CA SER A 694 -40.01 11.69 -43.73
C SER A 694 -40.79 12.92 -43.29
N LEU A 695 -40.26 14.10 -43.62
CA LEU A 695 -40.99 15.36 -43.65
C LEU A 695 -41.41 15.63 -45.09
N ASP A 696 -42.68 15.37 -45.41
CA ASP A 696 -43.18 15.47 -46.78
C ASP A 696 -43.52 16.92 -47.16
N GLY A 697 -43.98 17.74 -46.21
CA GLY A 697 -44.29 19.14 -46.47
C GLY A 697 -44.61 19.98 -45.23
N VAL A 698 -44.30 21.27 -45.32
CA VAL A 698 -44.68 22.32 -44.37
C VAL A 698 -45.35 23.43 -45.19
N THR A 699 -46.61 23.74 -44.90
CA THR A 699 -47.39 24.75 -45.63
C THR A 699 -48.03 25.74 -44.67
N ALA A 700 -47.88 27.04 -44.94
CA ALA A 700 -48.59 28.07 -44.22
C ALA A 700 -50.07 28.15 -44.67
N GLY A 701 -50.96 28.34 -43.71
CA GLY A 701 -52.36 28.71 -43.90
C GLY A 701 -52.70 29.96 -43.08
N ASP A 702 -53.98 30.28 -42.97
CA ASP A 702 -54.45 31.38 -42.14
C ASP A 702 -54.15 31.07 -40.66
N ARG A 703 -53.32 31.92 -40.02
CA ARG A 703 -52.87 31.80 -38.61
C ARG A 703 -52.34 30.41 -38.20
N SER A 704 -51.85 29.63 -39.15
CA SER A 704 -51.47 28.23 -38.92
C SER A 704 -50.39 27.74 -39.87
N VAL A 705 -49.69 26.68 -39.45
CA VAL A 705 -48.81 25.88 -40.30
C VAL A 705 -49.26 24.43 -40.26
N THR A 706 -49.53 23.86 -41.42
CA THR A 706 -49.78 22.43 -41.59
C THR A 706 -48.47 21.70 -41.85
N VAL A 707 -48.16 20.70 -41.03
CA VAL A 707 -46.95 19.89 -41.11
C VAL A 707 -47.34 18.45 -41.46
N THR A 708 -46.81 17.92 -42.56
CA THR A 708 -47.19 16.62 -43.14
C THR A 708 -45.99 15.71 -43.35
N GLY A 709 -46.19 14.41 -43.18
CA GLY A 709 -45.14 13.41 -43.31
C GLY A 709 -45.54 12.06 -42.73
N TRP A 710 -44.54 11.24 -42.42
CA TRP A 710 -44.73 9.93 -41.77
C TRP A 710 -43.52 9.52 -40.94
N SER A 711 -43.73 8.62 -39.98
CA SER A 711 -42.69 8.11 -39.07
C SER A 711 -43.12 6.73 -38.54
N VAL A 712 -42.27 5.71 -38.70
CA VAL A 712 -42.57 4.31 -38.36
C VAL A 712 -41.39 3.62 -37.66
N ASP A 713 -41.71 2.77 -36.68
CA ASP A 713 -40.79 1.77 -36.12
C ASP A 713 -41.09 0.41 -36.76
N ARG A 714 -40.15 -0.11 -37.57
CA ARG A 714 -40.32 -1.37 -38.31
C ARG A 714 -40.40 -2.63 -37.43
N LEU A 715 -40.23 -2.50 -36.12
CA LEU A 715 -40.36 -3.60 -35.15
C LEU A 715 -41.70 -3.57 -34.38
N SER A 716 -42.57 -2.59 -34.63
CA SER A 716 -43.77 -2.35 -33.83
C SER A 716 -45.00 -2.00 -34.67
N LYS A 717 -46.19 -2.35 -34.14
CA LYS A 717 -47.49 -1.86 -34.62
C LYS A 717 -47.95 -0.59 -33.90
N ALA A 718 -47.20 -0.12 -32.91
CA ALA A 718 -47.51 1.10 -32.18
C ALA A 718 -47.17 2.32 -33.05
N THR A 719 -48.12 3.25 -33.15
CA THR A 719 -47.97 4.55 -33.81
C THR A 719 -46.81 5.33 -33.18
N THR A 720 -45.93 5.95 -33.99
CA THR A 720 -44.80 6.71 -33.46
C THR A 720 -45.17 8.17 -33.12
N TYR A 721 -44.17 8.95 -32.69
CA TYR A 721 -44.29 10.37 -32.43
C TYR A 721 -43.21 11.17 -33.18
N VAL A 722 -43.54 12.40 -33.52
CA VAL A 722 -42.62 13.41 -34.07
C VAL A 722 -42.64 14.65 -33.17
N TRP A 723 -41.47 15.20 -32.87
CA TRP A 723 -41.34 16.50 -32.22
C TRP A 723 -41.40 17.58 -33.29
N VAL A 724 -42.35 18.50 -33.18
CA VAL A 724 -42.46 19.66 -34.09
C VAL A 724 -42.22 20.93 -33.29
N SER A 725 -41.34 21.79 -33.77
CA SER A 725 -41.05 23.10 -33.18
C SER A 725 -41.22 24.23 -34.17
N ILE A 726 -41.85 25.32 -33.74
CA ILE A 726 -41.95 26.60 -34.45
C ILE A 726 -41.08 27.63 -33.71
N ASP A 727 -40.18 28.30 -34.43
CA ASP A 727 -39.25 29.31 -33.90
C ASP A 727 -38.50 28.82 -32.63
N GLY A 728 -38.11 27.54 -32.62
CA GLY A 728 -37.41 26.86 -31.52
C GLY A 728 -38.30 26.32 -30.38
N VAL A 729 -39.60 26.63 -30.35
CA VAL A 729 -40.55 26.15 -29.32
C VAL A 729 -41.38 24.99 -29.88
N GLY A 730 -41.34 23.82 -29.23
CA GLY A 730 -41.99 22.62 -29.77
C GLY A 730 -42.56 21.65 -28.73
N LYS A 731 -43.30 20.65 -29.24
CA LYS A 731 -43.91 19.57 -28.46
C LYS A 731 -44.06 18.30 -29.31
N PRO A 732 -44.26 17.11 -28.71
CA PRO A 732 -44.48 15.89 -29.46
C PRO A 732 -45.91 15.81 -30.00
N TYR A 733 -46.03 15.31 -31.23
CA TYR A 733 -47.27 15.00 -31.92
C TYR A 733 -47.25 13.53 -32.36
N LYS A 734 -48.43 12.92 -32.42
CA LYS A 734 -48.57 11.51 -32.76
C LYS A 734 -48.67 11.34 -34.28
N ALA A 735 -47.98 10.34 -34.81
CA ALA A 735 -48.09 9.95 -36.21
C ALA A 735 -49.07 8.78 -36.32
N ASP A 736 -50.38 9.06 -36.31
CA ASP A 736 -51.45 8.04 -36.37
C ASP A 736 -52.41 8.19 -37.56
N LYS A 737 -52.13 9.09 -38.51
CA LYS A 737 -52.91 9.24 -39.75
C LYS A 737 -52.72 7.99 -40.63
N PRO A 738 -53.79 7.35 -41.14
CA PRO A 738 -53.68 6.20 -42.03
C PRO A 738 -53.03 6.57 -43.37
N LEU A 739 -51.97 5.85 -43.73
CA LEU A 739 -51.30 5.87 -45.03
C LEU A 739 -51.20 4.42 -45.55
N PRO A 740 -52.12 3.97 -46.42
CA PRO A 740 -52.22 2.55 -46.81
C PRO A 740 -50.96 1.94 -47.44
N TRP A 741 -50.10 2.76 -48.05
CA TRP A 741 -48.85 2.30 -48.65
C TRP A 741 -47.79 1.87 -47.62
N ILE A 742 -47.88 2.35 -46.36
CA ILE A 742 -46.88 2.06 -45.32
C ILE A 742 -46.85 0.57 -44.99
N ASP A 743 -48.01 -0.08 -44.81
CA ASP A 743 -48.06 -1.53 -44.51
C ASP A 743 -47.71 -2.39 -45.74
N ALA A 744 -47.82 -1.83 -46.96
CA ALA A 744 -47.36 -2.50 -48.18
C ALA A 744 -45.82 -2.43 -48.34
N TYR A 745 -45.19 -1.33 -47.92
CA TYR A 745 -43.74 -1.12 -48.00
C TYR A 745 -42.98 -1.66 -46.77
N PHE A 746 -43.62 -1.67 -45.60
CA PHE A 746 -43.13 -2.22 -44.34
C PHE A 746 -44.15 -3.26 -43.79
N PRO A 747 -44.18 -4.49 -44.33
CA PRO A 747 -45.21 -5.48 -43.99
C PRO A 747 -45.37 -5.76 -42.50
N GLY A 748 -46.56 -5.49 -41.98
CA GLY A 748 -46.97 -5.86 -40.62
C GLY A 748 -46.87 -4.75 -39.58
N VAL A 749 -46.50 -3.52 -39.95
CA VAL A 749 -46.50 -2.34 -39.06
C VAL A 749 -47.86 -1.64 -38.97
N GLY A 750 -48.76 -1.90 -39.94
CA GLY A 750 -50.05 -1.22 -40.08
C GLY A 750 -49.97 0.13 -40.80
N ALA A 751 -51.13 0.74 -41.10
CA ALA A 751 -51.20 1.97 -41.89
C ALA A 751 -51.05 3.27 -41.08
N ASN A 752 -51.21 3.23 -39.76
CA ASN A 752 -51.39 4.43 -38.92
C ASN A 752 -50.03 5.03 -38.49
N HIS A 753 -49.25 5.53 -39.44
CA HIS A 753 -47.91 6.10 -39.20
C HIS A 753 -47.66 7.42 -39.94
N GLY A 754 -48.69 8.00 -40.57
CA GLY A 754 -48.64 9.35 -41.13
C GLY A 754 -48.91 10.43 -40.09
N PHE A 755 -48.54 11.66 -40.39
CA PHE A 755 -48.98 12.85 -39.68
C PHE A 755 -49.44 13.95 -40.64
N ALA A 756 -50.46 14.69 -40.23
CA ALA A 756 -50.88 15.96 -40.82
C ALA A 756 -51.37 16.82 -39.65
N ILE A 757 -50.55 17.79 -39.26
CA ILE A 757 -50.66 18.49 -37.99
C ILE A 757 -50.85 19.97 -38.29
N ASP A 758 -52.01 20.52 -37.95
CA ASP A 758 -52.26 21.96 -38.02
C ASP A 758 -51.84 22.60 -36.69
N ILE A 759 -50.86 23.50 -36.75
CA ILE A 759 -50.28 24.17 -35.58
C ILE A 759 -50.58 25.67 -35.70
N PRO A 760 -51.29 26.28 -34.73
CA PRO A 760 -51.49 27.73 -34.70
C PRO A 760 -50.15 28.47 -34.66
N ALA A 761 -50.00 29.47 -35.54
CA ALA A 761 -48.78 30.25 -35.72
C ALA A 761 -49.12 31.72 -35.98
N GLY A 762 -48.30 32.64 -35.45
CA GLY A 762 -48.45 34.06 -35.73
C GLY A 762 -48.10 34.39 -37.19
N ALA A 763 -48.71 35.42 -37.76
CA ALA A 763 -48.41 35.89 -39.11
C ALA A 763 -46.93 36.24 -39.31
N GLY A 764 -46.47 36.24 -40.56
CA GLY A 764 -45.08 36.46 -40.95
C GLY A 764 -44.24 35.17 -41.04
N PRO A 765 -42.92 35.29 -41.30
CA PRO A 765 -42.03 34.15 -41.45
C PRO A 765 -41.86 33.36 -40.15
N ARG A 766 -41.94 32.03 -40.26
CA ARG A 766 -41.79 31.04 -39.18
C ARG A 766 -40.84 29.94 -39.59
N GLU A 767 -39.89 29.58 -38.73
CA GLU A 767 -39.07 28.38 -38.93
C GLU A 767 -39.73 27.18 -38.25
N VAL A 768 -39.98 26.12 -39.02
CA VAL A 768 -40.60 24.88 -38.52
C VAL A 768 -39.67 23.70 -38.72
N CYS A 769 -39.26 23.07 -37.63
CA CYS A 769 -38.38 21.90 -37.61
C CYS A 769 -39.12 20.66 -37.11
N VAL A 770 -38.76 19.48 -37.65
CA VAL A 770 -39.34 18.19 -37.25
C VAL A 770 -38.26 17.15 -36.94
N THR A 771 -38.42 16.43 -35.84
CA THR A 771 -37.52 15.34 -35.40
C THR A 771 -38.34 14.10 -35.05
N ALA A 772 -37.98 12.92 -35.56
CA ALA A 772 -38.59 11.66 -35.14
C ALA A 772 -38.13 11.27 -33.72
N THR A 773 -39.05 10.99 -32.80
CA THR A 773 -38.69 10.93 -31.36
C THR A 773 -38.07 9.62 -30.91
N PHE A 774 -38.12 8.55 -31.71
CA PHE A 774 -37.71 7.22 -31.28
C PHE A 774 -36.20 6.95 -31.47
N ASP A 775 -35.55 7.61 -32.44
CA ASP A 775 -34.09 7.59 -32.67
C ASP A 775 -33.47 8.99 -32.72
N ASN A 776 -34.27 10.03 -32.48
CA ASN A 776 -33.90 11.44 -32.55
C ASN A 776 -33.44 11.89 -33.96
N GLN A 777 -33.90 11.22 -35.03
CA GLN A 777 -33.61 11.60 -36.42
C GLN A 777 -34.21 12.97 -36.74
N ASN A 778 -33.36 13.96 -37.02
CA ASN A 778 -33.79 15.26 -37.54
C ASN A 778 -34.27 15.09 -38.99
N LEU A 779 -35.54 15.45 -39.26
CA LEU A 779 -36.17 15.39 -40.59
C LEU A 779 -36.00 16.71 -41.37
N GLY A 780 -35.46 17.74 -40.71
CA GLY A 780 -35.11 19.04 -41.27
C GLY A 780 -36.02 20.18 -40.82
N CYS A 781 -35.62 21.39 -41.20
CA CYS A 781 -36.37 22.63 -40.97
C CYS A 781 -36.85 23.24 -42.30
N ARG A 782 -37.95 23.98 -42.27
CA ARG A 782 -38.50 24.76 -43.38
C ARG A 782 -39.00 26.11 -42.87
N THR A 783 -38.68 27.19 -43.57
CA THR A 783 -39.26 28.50 -43.31
C THR A 783 -40.53 28.67 -44.15
N VAL A 784 -41.63 29.10 -43.53
CA VAL A 784 -42.90 29.41 -44.21
C VAL A 784 -43.43 30.77 -43.76
N ASP A 785 -44.14 31.49 -44.62
CA ASP A 785 -44.71 32.81 -44.32
C ASP A 785 -46.22 32.68 -44.05
N VAL A 786 -46.63 32.88 -42.79
CA VAL A 786 -48.00 32.70 -42.32
C VAL A 786 -48.84 33.92 -42.67
N GLN A 787 -49.95 33.72 -43.39
CA GLN A 787 -50.75 34.82 -43.90
C GLN A 787 -51.46 35.60 -42.77
N SER A 788 -51.56 36.91 -42.96
CA SER A 788 -52.31 37.81 -42.06
C SER A 788 -53.80 37.78 -42.41
N PRO A 789 -54.72 37.74 -41.42
CA PRO A 789 -56.17 37.70 -41.64
C PRO A 789 -56.74 39.00 -42.26
N GLY A 790 -55.95 40.06 -42.35
CA GLY A 790 -56.40 41.35 -42.87
C GLY A 790 -55.40 42.03 -43.80
N ALA A 791 -55.86 43.09 -44.45
CA ALA A 791 -55.06 43.98 -45.28
C ALA A 791 -55.35 45.43 -44.88
N ALA A 792 -54.33 46.27 -44.92
CA ALA A 792 -54.46 47.69 -44.59
C ALA A 792 -53.38 48.51 -45.30
N ASN A 793 -53.72 49.76 -45.60
CA ASN A 793 -52.83 50.77 -46.18
C ASN A 793 -53.16 52.16 -45.60
N VAL A 794 -52.17 53.05 -45.61
CA VAL A 794 -52.31 54.45 -45.22
C VAL A 794 -52.01 55.29 -46.45
N ASP A 795 -53.06 55.85 -47.05
CA ASP A 795 -52.96 56.64 -48.28
C ASP A 795 -52.36 58.03 -48.00
N ALA A 796 -52.70 58.64 -46.86
CA ALA A 796 -52.13 59.92 -46.44
C ALA A 796 -52.18 60.13 -44.92
N VAL A 797 -51.20 60.87 -44.41
CA VAL A 797 -51.19 61.46 -43.06
C VAL A 797 -50.89 62.94 -43.21
N THR A 798 -51.75 63.82 -42.69
CA THR A 798 -51.64 65.28 -42.86
C THR A 798 -51.96 66.03 -41.57
N GLY A 799 -51.30 67.16 -41.33
CA GLY A 799 -51.65 68.05 -40.23
C GLY A 799 -52.79 68.99 -40.63
N VAL A 800 -53.81 69.12 -39.79
CA VAL A 800 -54.99 69.96 -40.00
C VAL A 800 -55.33 70.73 -38.73
N ALA A 801 -56.13 71.80 -38.82
CA ALA A 801 -56.53 72.56 -37.64
C ALA A 801 -57.19 71.63 -36.59
N GLY A 802 -56.59 71.54 -35.41
CA GLY A 802 -57.05 70.68 -34.30
C GLY A 802 -56.47 69.26 -34.25
N GLY A 803 -55.61 68.83 -35.19
CA GLY A 803 -54.91 67.55 -35.09
C GLY A 803 -54.28 66.99 -36.36
N VAL A 804 -54.13 65.66 -36.41
CA VAL A 804 -53.62 64.92 -37.56
C VAL A 804 -54.76 64.17 -38.23
N ARG A 805 -54.98 64.43 -39.52
CA ARG A 805 -55.88 63.65 -40.37
C ARG A 805 -55.15 62.44 -40.93
N VAL A 806 -55.69 61.24 -40.68
CA VAL A 806 -55.23 59.98 -41.26
C VAL A 806 -56.27 59.52 -42.27
N GLN A 807 -55.81 59.16 -43.47
CA GLN A 807 -56.60 58.61 -44.56
C GLN A 807 -55.98 57.29 -45.03
N GLY A 808 -56.82 56.32 -45.38
CA GLY A 808 -56.38 54.97 -45.74
C GLY A 808 -57.53 53.99 -45.78
N TRP A 809 -57.23 52.71 -45.58
CA TRP A 809 -58.22 51.65 -45.43
C TRP A 809 -57.66 50.48 -44.61
N ALA A 810 -58.56 49.76 -43.94
CA ALA A 810 -58.22 48.56 -43.19
C ALA A 810 -59.39 47.57 -43.22
N VAL A 811 -59.10 46.32 -43.60
CA VAL A 811 -60.07 45.24 -43.70
C VAL A 811 -59.55 44.01 -42.99
N ASN A 812 -60.40 43.39 -42.17
CA ASN A 812 -60.23 42.03 -41.70
C ASN A 812 -61.13 41.12 -42.56
N ARG A 813 -60.57 40.08 -43.17
CA ARG A 813 -61.33 39.19 -44.08
C ARG A 813 -62.27 38.23 -43.33
N GLU A 814 -62.11 38.12 -42.01
CA GLU A 814 -62.90 37.24 -41.14
C GLU A 814 -64.21 37.89 -40.65
N THR A 815 -64.46 39.18 -40.90
CA THR A 815 -65.64 39.90 -40.35
C THR A 815 -66.09 41.08 -41.21
N THR A 816 -67.40 41.38 -41.16
CA THR A 816 -68.00 42.62 -41.72
C THR A 816 -67.97 43.79 -40.74
N GLU A 817 -67.44 43.60 -39.52
CA GLU A 817 -67.30 44.68 -38.54
C GLU A 817 -66.19 45.66 -38.94
N SER A 818 -66.37 46.94 -38.58
CA SER A 818 -65.36 47.97 -38.81
C SER A 818 -64.04 47.58 -38.15
N THR A 819 -63.02 47.47 -39.00
CA THR A 819 -61.64 47.24 -38.55
C THR A 819 -61.06 48.55 -37.99
N TYR A 820 -59.97 48.49 -37.24
CA TYR A 820 -59.35 49.69 -36.65
C TYR A 820 -57.89 49.82 -37.09
N LEU A 821 -57.39 51.06 -37.05
CA LEU A 821 -55.97 51.39 -37.07
C LEU A 821 -55.60 52.07 -35.75
N TRP A 822 -54.53 51.62 -35.11
CA TRP A 822 -53.89 52.37 -34.03
C TRP A 822 -53.07 53.50 -34.62
N VAL A 823 -53.39 54.73 -34.23
CA VAL A 823 -52.58 55.91 -34.53
C VAL A 823 -51.83 56.33 -33.26
N ASP A 824 -50.51 56.44 -33.40
CA ASP A 824 -49.60 57.01 -32.40
C ASP A 824 -49.13 58.39 -32.87
N VAL A 825 -49.12 59.36 -31.95
CA VAL A 825 -48.60 60.70 -32.22
C VAL A 825 -47.50 61.02 -31.21
N GLN A 826 -46.26 61.15 -31.69
CA GLN A 826 -45.07 61.45 -30.89
C GLN A 826 -44.83 60.46 -29.71
N GLY A 827 -45.15 59.17 -29.88
CA GLY A 827 -45.02 58.15 -28.83
C GLY A 827 -46.18 58.14 -27.82
N VAL A 828 -47.18 59.01 -28.02
CA VAL A 828 -48.47 58.93 -27.33
C VAL A 828 -49.39 58.08 -28.20
N GLY A 829 -49.31 56.77 -27.99
CA GLY A 829 -50.00 55.75 -28.77
C GLY A 829 -51.43 55.47 -28.32
N GLY A 830 -52.18 54.74 -29.16
CA GLY A 830 -53.44 54.11 -28.77
C GLY A 830 -54.70 54.90 -29.08
N PHE A 831 -54.70 55.79 -30.08
CA PHE A 831 -55.95 56.35 -30.62
C PHE A 831 -56.52 55.37 -31.67
N PRO A 832 -57.67 54.71 -31.42
CA PRO A 832 -58.26 53.80 -32.40
C PRO A 832 -59.03 54.62 -33.43
N VAL A 833 -58.62 54.53 -34.68
CA VAL A 833 -59.36 55.09 -35.81
C VAL A 833 -60.13 53.97 -36.48
N ALA A 834 -61.45 54.11 -36.55
CA ALA A 834 -62.31 53.15 -37.23
C ALA A 834 -62.13 53.26 -38.75
N ALA A 835 -62.00 52.12 -39.40
CA ALA A 835 -62.23 51.94 -40.82
C ALA A 835 -63.74 51.67 -41.00
N ASP A 836 -64.51 52.73 -41.14
CA ASP A 836 -65.98 52.73 -41.18
C ASP A 836 -66.57 53.47 -42.40
N LYS A 837 -65.73 54.07 -43.24
CA LYS A 837 -66.16 54.87 -44.40
C LYS A 837 -66.38 53.99 -45.63
N PRO A 838 -67.42 54.23 -46.45
CA PRO A 838 -67.69 53.42 -47.62
C PRO A 838 -66.64 53.64 -48.72
N LEU A 839 -65.99 52.55 -49.15
CA LEU A 839 -65.11 52.48 -50.31
C LEU A 839 -65.66 51.44 -51.29
N ALA A 840 -66.25 51.90 -52.39
CA ALA A 840 -66.97 51.05 -53.34
C ALA A 840 -66.13 49.93 -54.01
N TRP A 841 -64.81 50.01 -53.94
CA TRP A 841 -63.91 49.00 -54.49
C TRP A 841 -63.57 47.86 -53.50
N ILE A 842 -63.73 48.06 -52.18
CA ILE A 842 -63.30 47.09 -51.15
C ILE A 842 -64.00 45.75 -51.33
N ASP A 843 -65.33 45.74 -51.39
CA ASP A 843 -66.12 44.49 -51.49
C ASP A 843 -65.93 43.78 -52.85
N SER A 844 -65.44 44.49 -53.87
CA SER A 844 -65.04 43.88 -55.15
C SER A 844 -63.68 43.17 -55.09
N TYR A 845 -62.79 43.58 -54.17
CA TYR A 845 -61.44 43.01 -54.03
C TYR A 845 -61.33 42.06 -52.83
N PHE A 846 -62.21 42.23 -51.83
CA PHE A 846 -62.35 41.41 -50.63
C PHE A 846 -63.84 41.02 -50.47
N PRO A 847 -64.35 40.03 -51.24
CA PRO A 847 -65.78 39.74 -51.27
C PRO A 847 -66.36 39.33 -49.91
N GLY A 848 -67.47 39.96 -49.52
CA GLY A 848 -68.26 39.57 -48.36
C GLY A 848 -67.89 40.27 -47.05
N VAL A 849 -66.93 41.21 -47.07
CA VAL A 849 -66.62 42.10 -45.93
C VAL A 849 -67.52 43.35 -45.91
N GLY A 850 -68.09 43.73 -47.06
CA GLY A 850 -68.91 44.93 -47.21
C GLY A 850 -68.07 46.19 -47.54
N PRO A 851 -68.73 47.34 -47.75
CA PRO A 851 -68.05 48.53 -48.28
C PRO A 851 -67.34 49.40 -47.23
N ASN A 852 -67.65 49.24 -45.94
CA ASN A 852 -67.31 50.22 -44.89
C ASN A 852 -65.94 49.96 -44.24
N HIS A 853 -64.86 50.07 -45.02
CA HIS A 853 -63.47 49.82 -44.57
C HIS A 853 -62.48 50.96 -44.91
N GLY A 854 -63.00 52.11 -45.32
CA GLY A 854 -62.20 53.33 -45.50
C GLY A 854 -61.95 54.05 -44.17
N VAL A 855 -60.76 54.62 -44.05
CA VAL A 855 -60.34 55.47 -42.93
C VAL A 855 -60.27 56.91 -43.42
N ASP A 856 -60.99 57.80 -42.74
CA ASP A 856 -60.79 59.24 -42.84
C ASP A 856 -61.19 59.87 -41.50
N SER A 857 -60.19 60.30 -40.71
CA SER A 857 -60.43 60.79 -39.34
C SER A 857 -59.31 61.71 -38.84
N VAL A 858 -59.66 62.65 -37.96
CA VAL A 858 -58.71 63.57 -37.32
C VAL A 858 -58.46 63.15 -35.87
N VAL A 859 -57.24 62.70 -35.58
CA VAL A 859 -56.75 62.43 -34.22
C VAL A 859 -56.24 63.74 -33.62
N LYS A 860 -56.76 64.15 -32.46
CA LYS A 860 -56.37 65.41 -31.82
C LYS A 860 -54.88 65.42 -31.48
N ALA A 861 -54.19 66.48 -31.88
CA ALA A 861 -52.78 66.71 -31.59
C ALA A 861 -52.53 68.21 -31.42
N PRO A 862 -51.62 68.65 -30.53
CA PRO A 862 -51.26 70.06 -30.43
C PRO A 862 -50.47 70.52 -31.65
N SER A 863 -50.53 71.81 -31.98
CA SER A 863 -49.84 72.42 -33.13
C SER A 863 -48.33 72.20 -33.12
N GLY A 864 -47.70 72.34 -34.28
CA GLY A 864 -46.28 72.06 -34.52
C GLY A 864 -46.00 70.69 -35.15
N SER A 865 -44.72 70.33 -35.26
CA SER A 865 -44.27 69.10 -35.93
C SER A 865 -44.51 67.86 -35.07
N ARG A 866 -45.10 66.81 -35.66
CA ARG A 866 -45.50 65.55 -35.02
C ARG A 866 -45.09 64.36 -35.87
N LYS A 867 -44.28 63.44 -35.33
CA LYS A 867 -44.13 62.09 -35.90
C LYS A 867 -45.39 61.30 -35.60
N VAL A 868 -45.94 60.62 -36.59
CA VAL A 868 -47.17 59.85 -36.51
C VAL A 868 -46.87 58.45 -37.01
N CYS A 869 -47.16 57.42 -36.22
CA CYS A 869 -47.01 56.02 -36.61
C CYS A 869 -48.38 55.35 -36.67
N VAL A 870 -48.60 54.48 -37.66
CA VAL A 870 -49.87 53.77 -37.83
C VAL A 870 -49.63 52.27 -37.81
N THR A 871 -50.50 51.54 -37.12
CA THR A 871 -50.42 50.08 -36.95
C THR A 871 -51.80 49.46 -37.12
N ALA A 872 -51.89 48.36 -37.87
CA ALA A 872 -53.15 47.62 -38.06
C ALA A 872 -53.51 46.82 -36.79
N THR A 873 -54.78 46.83 -36.36
CA THR A 873 -55.16 46.18 -35.08
C THR A 873 -55.32 44.66 -35.16
N PHE A 874 -55.54 44.09 -36.35
CA PHE A 874 -55.82 42.66 -36.53
C PHE A 874 -54.57 41.76 -36.48
N ASP A 875 -53.39 42.32 -36.79
CA ASP A 875 -52.10 41.62 -36.82
C ASP A 875 -50.95 42.39 -36.13
N ASN A 876 -51.22 43.57 -35.56
CA ASN A 876 -50.22 44.50 -35.02
C ASN A 876 -49.11 44.90 -36.01
N ARG A 877 -49.35 44.77 -37.33
CA ARG A 877 -48.39 45.12 -38.37
C ARG A 877 -48.29 46.64 -38.49
N SER A 878 -47.08 47.17 -38.36
CA SER A 878 -46.82 48.59 -38.61
C SER A 878 -47.03 48.91 -40.09
N LEU A 879 -47.75 50.00 -40.36
CA LEU A 879 -48.00 50.56 -41.70
C LEU A 879 -47.06 51.73 -42.00
N GLY A 880 -46.05 51.96 -41.15
CA GLY A 880 -45.05 53.02 -41.29
C GLY A 880 -45.26 54.21 -40.34
N CYS A 881 -44.35 55.18 -40.44
CA CYS A 881 -44.38 56.42 -39.68
C CYS A 881 -44.00 57.63 -40.55
N THR A 882 -44.73 58.74 -40.39
CA THR A 882 -44.55 59.98 -41.17
C THR A 882 -44.56 61.19 -40.23
N THR A 883 -43.77 62.23 -40.52
CA THR A 883 -43.76 63.48 -39.75
C THR A 883 -44.60 64.55 -40.46
N VAL A 884 -45.53 65.17 -39.74
CA VAL A 884 -46.45 66.20 -40.25
C VAL A 884 -46.47 67.44 -39.35
N THR A 885 -46.76 68.61 -39.92
CA THR A 885 -46.94 69.86 -39.15
C THR A 885 -48.42 70.13 -38.94
N VAL A 886 -48.87 70.14 -37.69
CA VAL A 886 -50.23 70.52 -37.31
C VAL A 886 -50.30 72.06 -37.24
N PRO A 887 -51.17 72.74 -38.01
CA PRO A 887 -51.37 74.19 -37.98
C PRO A 887 -51.75 74.75 -36.60
#